data_AF-A0A383WAF3-F1
#
_entry.id   AF-A0A383WAF3-F1
#
_cell.length_a   1.000
_cell.length_b   1.000
_cell.length_c   1.000
_cell.angle_alpha   90.00
_cell.angle_beta   90.00
_cell.angle_gamma   90.00
#
_symmetry.space_group_name_H-M   'P 1'
#
loop_
_entity.id
_entity.type
_entity.pdbx_description
1 polymer ?
#
loop_
_entity_poly.entity_id
_entity_poly.type
_entity_poly.pdbx_seq_one_letter_code
_entity_poly.pdbx_strand_id
1 'polypeptide(L)'
;MLLQRRAFSGGRQCGCRASRSNTVAPRVAPSLSLPGPRPAAACRPPRRQQQHWHQHSQSLRSRHVAAAAAAQQPEQPEQQEYEEFEEDEEFEEGEYEEGEFEQDAAAQLPGTDSALTYTGPESAAAIEAAALAAIGSEGQPAAAAALEEYEEEPEPFEQPEERPMFLSDLFGMAAEVEAAQMLAEEFGDVFATGISEVADDVLPGDVYCCVERIHGLYTTDGHEPEELEAALANGAIAVVAEAGNELGVDIPDSVPVIWAEDADELSARLAAVYYDSPSAAMNTVAVAGTNGKTTVSWLIRGVLEQAGELTGMIGSIEHALAEHQLQPDGKLWKSQVDDPAAGRECSSPFSLVPYRGRYSVEETTPNGLQMQQLLAGMRDRGATAAVVECTAAGIAGGSADWLQPNIVVYTDTGDNPAELQLFESKQEYVDSTLELLRCLKDPQQQRAVINADDEHFAAAAAAAGAVPRITYGINNPAADVRAESISLTLWQTTIIVATPIGRLEIITNLVGRHNVYNVLAAVAVGVLLNLPLAEIGAGIEAVQVIPGRCEVVNNVLDLPLEGEEGEELQQQQQQPNLPRDFPVVVDAADTPQRLAAVLDALREAGAERIFTVFGCDGVTTTGEMRARMGEVAHQRSDFVILTNSSPRLEDPADIIQDIVAGWPNEMFEQYAAYVYNVFQDQTRAPLWFEPFLHSAQRRWKRHVMEDRFQAIRAAIGTAAPGDVVLLAGRGHRDHVEHFDGEDGITRGWFDDRVEARNALSKLEYLYALVNLDRSELPWGKPDDAKTVVVEFD
;
A
#
# COMPACT_ATOMS: atom_id res chain seq x y z
N MET A 1 -1.89 -39.45 45.55
CA MET A 1 -3.18 -39.57 46.28
C MET A 1 -4.25 -39.08 45.32
N LEU A 2 -5.05 -39.96 44.71
CA LEU A 2 -6.36 -40.48 45.22
C LEU A 2 -7.44 -39.36 45.18
N LEU A 3 -8.57 -39.42 44.46
CA LEU A 3 -9.32 -40.51 43.77
C LEU A 3 -10.17 -39.91 42.62
N GLN A 4 -10.18 -40.48 41.38
CA GLN A 4 -11.26 -41.33 40.76
C GLN A 4 -12.64 -40.67 40.49
N ARG A 5 -13.47 -41.10 39.52
CA ARG A 5 -13.32 -41.75 38.17
C ARG A 5 -14.74 -41.89 37.54
N ARG A 6 -14.82 -41.77 36.21
CA ARG A 6 -15.75 -42.48 35.26
C ARG A 6 -17.22 -42.81 35.65
N ALA A 7 -18.15 -42.10 35.00
CA ALA A 7 -19.03 -42.56 33.90
C ALA A 7 -20.07 -43.73 34.01
N PHE A 8 -21.12 -43.55 33.18
CA PHE A 8 -21.95 -44.52 32.42
C PHE A 8 -23.38 -44.91 32.86
N SER A 9 -24.24 -44.98 31.81
CA SER A 9 -25.59 -45.56 31.69
C SER A 9 -26.78 -44.84 32.39
N GLY A 10 -27.99 -44.78 31.82
CA GLY A 10 -28.38 -45.05 30.43
C GLY A 10 -29.87 -45.38 30.22
N GLY A 11 -30.50 -44.79 29.20
CA GLY A 11 -31.57 -45.46 28.41
C GLY A 11 -33.04 -45.07 28.61
N ARG A 12 -33.71 -44.97 27.44
CA ARG A 12 -35.16 -45.01 27.08
C ARG A 12 -35.81 -43.62 26.88
N GLN A 13 -36.19 -43.25 25.63
CA GLN A 13 -37.38 -43.69 24.85
C GLN A 13 -38.69 -43.32 25.57
N CYS A 14 -39.69 -42.63 25.00
CA CYS A 14 -40.10 -42.26 23.62
C CYS A 14 -40.76 -40.84 23.67
N GLY A 15 -41.16 -40.15 22.60
CA GLY A 15 -41.14 -40.38 21.15
C GLY A 15 -42.28 -39.58 20.45
N CYS A 16 -42.07 -39.20 19.17
CA CYS A 16 -43.07 -38.71 18.19
C CYS A 16 -44.02 -37.53 18.58
N ARG A 17 -43.83 -36.33 18.03
CA ARG A 17 -44.25 -35.83 16.68
C ARG A 17 -45.69 -35.22 16.63
N ALA A 18 -45.69 -33.95 16.26
CA ALA A 18 -46.57 -33.28 15.28
C ALA A 18 -48.02 -32.85 15.65
N SER A 19 -48.25 -31.56 15.43
CA SER A 19 -49.24 -30.99 14.46
C SER A 19 -50.30 -29.99 14.97
N ARG A 20 -50.31 -28.84 14.29
CA ARG A 20 -51.46 -28.06 13.77
C ARG A 20 -52.52 -27.49 14.75
N SER A 21 -52.46 -26.17 14.89
CA SER A 21 -53.55 -25.19 14.60
C SER A 21 -55.02 -25.63 14.76
N ASN A 22 -55.77 -24.97 15.65
CA ASN A 22 -56.70 -23.93 15.20
C ASN A 22 -57.31 -23.08 16.34
N THR A 23 -57.85 -21.93 15.93
CA THR A 23 -58.54 -20.90 16.71
C THR A 23 -59.92 -21.31 17.23
N VAL A 24 -60.39 -20.63 18.30
CA VAL A 24 -61.68 -19.89 18.45
C VAL A 24 -62.10 -19.78 19.94
N ALA A 25 -62.57 -18.59 20.36
CA ALA A 25 -63.05 -18.21 21.70
C ALA A 25 -64.60 -18.40 21.83
N PRO A 26 -65.42 -17.72 22.70
CA PRO A 26 -65.19 -16.90 23.91
C PRO A 26 -66.20 -17.13 25.08
N ARG A 27 -66.08 -16.37 26.20
CA ARG A 27 -67.17 -15.78 27.06
C ARG A 27 -66.58 -15.06 28.30
N VAL A 28 -66.67 -13.73 28.45
CA VAL A 28 -67.77 -12.93 29.10
C VAL A 28 -67.87 -13.21 30.62
N ALA A 29 -67.34 -12.37 31.55
CA ALA A 29 -67.73 -10.98 31.95
C ALA A 29 -69.04 -10.93 32.79
N PRO A 30 -69.39 -9.87 33.56
CA PRO A 30 -68.89 -8.48 33.63
C PRO A 30 -68.31 -8.15 35.05
N SER A 31 -68.30 -6.96 35.68
CA SER A 31 -68.93 -5.63 35.47
C SER A 31 -68.25 -4.52 36.29
N LEU A 32 -68.57 -3.25 35.97
CA LEU A 32 -68.25 -1.99 36.69
C LEU A 32 -66.78 -1.50 36.54
N SER A 33 -66.48 -0.19 36.48
CA SER A 33 -67.31 1.01 36.24
C SER A 33 -66.45 2.17 35.69
N LEU A 34 -67.08 3.24 35.17
CA LEU A 34 -66.42 4.39 34.51
C LEU A 34 -66.70 5.73 35.26
N PRO A 35 -65.98 6.82 34.93
CA PRO A 35 -66.39 7.68 33.81
C PRO A 35 -65.24 8.09 32.84
N GLY A 36 -65.57 8.35 31.57
CA GLY A 36 -64.64 8.84 30.53
C GLY A 36 -64.73 10.36 30.27
N PRO A 37 -64.57 10.81 29.01
CA PRO A 37 -63.33 10.73 28.23
C PRO A 37 -62.76 12.14 27.93
N ARG A 38 -61.49 12.22 27.53
CA ARG A 38 -60.87 13.41 26.91
C ARG A 38 -60.16 13.05 25.59
N PRO A 39 -60.11 13.97 24.60
CA PRO A 39 -59.83 13.62 23.21
C PRO A 39 -58.34 13.41 22.91
N ALA A 40 -58.08 12.76 21.77
CA ALA A 40 -56.74 12.45 21.27
C ALA A 40 -55.92 13.72 20.96
N ALA A 41 -54.65 13.68 21.33
CA ALA A 41 -53.62 14.61 20.87
C ALA A 41 -52.62 13.84 20.01
N ALA A 42 -52.31 14.37 18.82
CA ALA A 42 -51.36 13.75 17.90
C ALA A 42 -49.94 13.80 18.47
N CYS A 43 -49.25 12.65 18.49
CA CYS A 43 -47.80 12.62 18.64
C CYS A 43 -47.17 13.20 17.37
N ARG A 44 -46.74 14.47 17.45
CA ARG A 44 -45.84 15.06 16.46
C ARG A 44 -44.43 14.49 16.67
N PRO A 45 -43.65 14.28 15.60
CA PRO A 45 -42.22 13.99 15.74
C PRO A 45 -41.50 15.18 16.38
N PRO A 46 -40.41 14.95 17.14
CA PRO A 46 -39.54 16.04 17.57
C PRO A 46 -38.96 16.74 16.34
N ARG A 47 -38.98 18.08 16.36
CA ARG A 47 -38.41 18.90 15.29
C ARG A 47 -36.88 18.83 15.30
N ARG A 48 -36.29 18.95 14.11
CA ARG A 48 -34.87 19.23 13.89
C ARG A 48 -34.35 20.29 14.89
N GLN A 49 -33.24 19.99 15.53
CA GLN A 49 -32.19 20.96 15.87
C GLN A 49 -30.95 20.58 15.06
N GLN A 50 -30.91 21.05 13.81
CA GLN A 50 -29.63 21.39 13.19
C GLN A 50 -29.16 22.71 13.83
N GLN A 51 -27.84 22.94 13.84
CA GLN A 51 -27.06 24.01 14.49
C GLN A 51 -26.40 23.62 15.84
N HIS A 52 -25.12 24.02 15.97
CA HIS A 52 -24.16 23.76 17.05
C HIS A 52 -23.41 22.42 17.07
N TRP A 53 -22.62 22.15 16.03
CA TRP A 53 -21.35 21.39 16.17
C TRP A 53 -20.08 22.10 15.65
N HIS A 54 -20.20 23.28 14.99
CA HIS A 54 -19.06 24.12 14.57
C HIS A 54 -18.43 25.02 15.65
N GLN A 55 -18.56 24.70 16.96
CA GLN A 55 -17.99 25.55 18.03
C GLN A 55 -17.19 24.81 19.12
N HIS A 56 -16.84 23.54 18.92
CA HIS A 56 -16.01 22.78 19.88
C HIS A 56 -14.63 22.34 19.38
N SER A 57 -14.29 22.49 18.10
CA SER A 57 -12.95 22.22 17.55
C SER A 57 -11.98 23.42 17.63
N GLN A 58 -12.47 24.67 17.68
CA GLN A 58 -11.62 25.87 17.72
C GLN A 58 -11.19 26.33 19.13
N SER A 59 -11.70 25.72 20.22
CA SER A 59 -11.45 26.19 21.60
C SER A 59 -10.30 25.49 22.35
N LEU A 60 -9.60 24.54 21.71
CA LEU A 60 -8.38 23.90 22.25
C LEU A 60 -7.09 24.38 21.58
N ARG A 61 -7.09 24.73 20.29
CA ARG A 61 -5.89 25.28 19.61
C ARG A 61 -5.45 26.66 20.14
N SER A 62 -6.39 27.46 20.64
CA SER A 62 -6.12 28.79 21.22
C SER A 62 -5.56 28.79 22.67
N ARG A 63 -5.32 27.61 23.28
CA ARG A 63 -4.79 27.51 24.66
C ARG A 63 -3.34 27.04 24.79
N HIS A 64 -2.74 26.44 23.76
CA HIS A 64 -1.31 26.07 23.79
C HIS A 64 -0.38 27.14 23.20
N VAL A 65 -0.84 27.96 22.23
CA VAL A 65 -0.04 29.08 21.71
C VAL A 65 0.03 30.26 22.69
N ALA A 66 -0.97 30.42 23.58
CA ALA A 66 -1.01 31.50 24.58
C ALA A 66 -0.22 31.23 25.87
N ALA A 67 0.31 30.02 26.07
CA ALA A 67 1.01 29.62 27.30
C ALA A 67 2.53 29.90 27.27
N ALA A 68 3.13 30.11 26.09
CA ALA A 68 4.56 30.42 25.94
C ALA A 68 4.89 31.92 26.10
N ALA A 69 3.88 32.80 26.07
CA ALA A 69 4.07 34.26 26.06
C ALA A 69 4.04 34.94 27.45
N ALA A 70 4.05 34.17 28.55
CA ALA A 70 3.83 34.69 29.91
C ALA A 70 4.76 34.07 30.98
N ALA A 71 6.06 33.96 30.70
CA ALA A 71 7.10 33.74 31.71
C ALA A 71 7.85 35.05 31.99
N GLN A 72 8.00 35.41 33.26
CA GLN A 72 8.60 36.68 33.68
C GLN A 72 10.13 36.64 33.57
N GLN A 73 10.71 37.75 33.12
CA GLN A 73 12.16 37.96 33.01
C GLN A 73 12.86 37.86 34.38
N PRO A 74 14.01 37.17 34.50
CA PRO A 74 15.06 37.55 35.42
C PRO A 74 15.82 38.76 34.86
N GLU A 75 16.17 39.71 35.72
CA GLU A 75 16.86 40.95 35.35
C GLU A 75 18.27 40.69 34.78
N GLN A 76 18.64 41.39 33.70
CA GLN A 76 20.01 41.44 33.21
C GLN A 76 20.82 42.46 34.02
N PRO A 77 22.06 42.14 34.45
CA PRO A 77 23.02 43.16 34.86
C PRO A 77 23.61 43.87 33.62
N GLU A 78 23.94 45.15 33.80
CA GLU A 78 24.34 46.07 32.73
C GLU A 78 25.71 45.74 32.10
N GLN A 79 25.87 46.19 30.85
CA GLN A 79 27.09 46.02 30.05
C GLN A 79 28.26 46.84 30.64
N GLN A 80 29.48 46.31 30.55
CA GLN A 80 30.70 47.11 30.57
C GLN A 80 31.37 47.06 29.20
N GLU A 81 31.54 48.24 28.61
CA GLU A 81 32.34 48.47 27.41
C GLU A 81 33.82 48.20 27.72
N TYR A 82 34.53 47.58 26.77
CA TYR A 82 35.98 47.67 26.68
C TYR A 82 36.36 47.95 25.23
N GLU A 83 36.93 49.14 25.01
CA GLU A 83 37.45 49.61 23.72
C GLU A 83 38.78 48.93 23.36
N GLU A 84 39.19 49.10 22.10
CA GLU A 84 40.38 48.55 21.46
C GLU A 84 41.68 48.92 22.16
N PHE A 85 42.67 48.01 22.12
CA PHE A 85 44.08 48.35 22.12
C PHE A 85 44.84 47.44 21.13
N GLU A 86 45.38 48.05 20.07
CA GLU A 86 46.48 47.47 19.28
C GLU A 86 47.76 47.55 20.11
N GLU A 87 48.62 46.53 20.05
CA GLU A 87 50.06 46.67 20.28
C GLU A 87 50.81 45.50 19.59
N ASP A 88 51.53 45.82 18.51
CA ASP A 88 52.57 44.96 17.93
C ASP A 88 53.79 44.94 18.86
N GLU A 89 54.43 43.77 19.08
CA GLU A 89 55.90 43.66 19.22
C GLU A 89 56.36 42.17 19.29
N GLU A 90 56.86 41.67 18.15
CA GLU A 90 58.19 41.06 17.91
C GLU A 90 58.85 40.00 18.86
N PHE A 91 59.67 39.10 18.25
CA PHE A 91 60.71 38.20 18.83
C PHE A 91 60.27 36.93 19.63
N GLU A 92 60.97 35.77 19.64
CA GLU A 92 62.13 35.22 18.88
C GLU A 92 62.12 33.66 18.97
N GLU A 93 62.85 32.94 18.11
CA GLU A 93 63.02 31.47 18.21
C GLU A 93 63.99 31.04 19.34
N GLY A 94 63.84 29.81 19.88
CA GLY A 94 64.76 29.25 20.87
C GLY A 94 64.66 27.72 21.05
N GLU A 95 65.70 27.01 20.62
CA GLU A 95 65.90 25.55 20.71
C GLU A 95 66.17 25.05 22.14
N TYR A 96 65.94 23.75 22.44
CA TYR A 96 66.79 22.96 23.36
C TYR A 96 66.77 21.44 23.04
N GLU A 97 67.90 20.78 23.30
CA GLU A 97 68.34 19.49 22.72
C GLU A 97 68.01 18.21 23.54
N GLU A 98 68.44 17.07 22.98
CA GLU A 98 68.26 15.66 23.38
C GLU A 98 69.00 15.20 24.67
N GLY A 99 68.72 13.98 25.16
CA GLY A 99 69.48 13.37 26.27
C GLY A 99 69.04 11.97 26.75
N GLU A 100 69.45 10.94 26.00
CA GLU A 100 69.52 9.47 26.22
C GLU A 100 69.54 8.87 27.67
N PHE A 101 69.10 7.60 27.82
CA PHE A 101 69.92 6.50 28.39
C PHE A 101 69.33 5.06 28.23
N GLU A 102 70.21 4.07 27.97
CA GLU A 102 69.93 2.60 27.86
C GLU A 102 70.44 1.77 29.09
N GLN A 103 70.54 0.42 29.20
CA GLN A 103 70.41 -0.74 28.27
C GLN A 103 70.19 -2.11 28.99
N ASP A 104 69.74 -3.14 28.25
CA ASP A 104 69.79 -4.61 28.52
C ASP A 104 68.90 -5.11 29.71
N ALA A 105 68.52 -6.40 29.90
CA ALA A 105 68.75 -7.70 29.26
C ALA A 105 67.59 -8.69 29.65
N ALA A 106 67.30 -9.87 29.07
CA ALA A 106 67.76 -10.60 27.87
C ALA A 106 66.78 -11.78 27.53
N ALA A 107 67.14 -12.59 26.51
CA ALA A 107 66.89 -14.03 26.35
C ALA A 107 65.49 -14.60 25.95
N GLN A 108 65.31 -14.79 24.62
CA GLN A 108 65.08 -16.09 23.90
C GLN A 108 63.95 -17.06 24.36
N LEU A 109 63.10 -17.72 23.54
CA LEU A 109 62.90 -18.06 22.09
C LEU A 109 61.47 -18.70 21.97
N PRO A 110 60.94 -19.22 20.82
CA PRO A 110 61.08 -18.90 19.38
C PRO A 110 59.71 -18.69 18.65
N GLY A 111 59.71 -18.05 17.47
CA GLY A 111 58.49 -17.68 16.71
C GLY A 111 57.96 -18.67 15.65
N THR A 112 57.04 -18.16 14.81
CA THR A 112 56.96 -18.39 13.34
C THR A 112 56.06 -17.34 12.66
N ASP A 113 56.69 -16.51 11.82
CA ASP A 113 56.30 -15.86 10.56
C ASP A 113 54.94 -15.15 10.29
N SER A 114 55.12 -13.96 9.67
CA SER A 114 54.20 -13.15 8.85
C SER A 114 52.93 -12.60 9.51
N ALA A 115 53.08 -11.43 10.14
CA ALA A 115 52.00 -10.46 10.29
C ALA A 115 51.96 -9.52 9.07
N LEU A 116 50.74 -9.15 8.63
CA LEU A 116 50.47 -7.86 8.01
C LEU A 116 49.32 -7.22 8.76
N THR A 117 49.67 -6.30 9.65
CA THR A 117 48.72 -5.51 10.44
C THR A 117 48.22 -4.29 9.67
N TYR A 118 46.93 -4.04 9.87
CA TYR A 118 46.12 -2.93 9.41
C TYR A 118 46.63 -1.56 9.89
N THR A 119 46.68 -0.57 8.98
CA THR A 119 46.65 0.87 9.31
C THR A 119 45.69 1.60 8.37
N GLY A 120 44.87 2.47 8.96
CA GLY A 120 43.82 3.24 8.28
C GLY A 120 44.32 4.42 7.43
N PRO A 121 43.39 5.31 7.00
CA PRO A 121 43.36 5.74 5.61
C PRO A 121 43.83 7.19 5.36
N GLU A 122 44.65 7.38 4.32
CA GLU A 122 44.85 8.66 3.65
C GLU A 122 44.89 8.49 2.11
N SER A 123 44.40 9.50 1.40
CA SER A 123 44.49 9.70 -0.07
C SER A 123 43.66 8.79 -1.00
N ALA A 124 42.34 9.01 -1.03
CA ALA A 124 41.51 8.63 -2.19
C ALA A 124 41.96 9.33 -3.51
N ALA A 125 42.72 10.43 -3.42
CA ALA A 125 43.26 11.18 -4.55
C ALA A 125 44.40 10.47 -5.34
N ALA A 126 44.92 9.34 -4.87
CA ALA A 126 46.06 8.67 -5.49
C ALA A 126 45.68 7.71 -6.65
N ILE A 127 44.42 7.26 -6.72
CA ILE A 127 43.96 6.27 -7.72
C ILE A 127 43.53 6.98 -9.02
N GLU A 128 42.89 8.15 -8.90
CA GLU A 128 42.42 8.95 -10.04
C GLU A 128 43.56 9.46 -10.94
N ALA A 129 44.71 9.80 -10.33
CA ALA A 129 45.90 10.26 -11.05
C ALA A 129 46.60 9.16 -11.89
N ALA A 130 46.35 7.87 -11.61
CA ALA A 130 46.96 6.75 -12.34
C ALA A 130 46.20 6.41 -13.63
N ALA A 131 44.87 6.58 -13.66
CA ALA A 131 44.05 6.31 -14.84
C ALA A 131 44.29 7.33 -15.97
N LEU A 132 44.52 8.59 -15.63
CA LEU A 132 44.74 9.70 -16.57
C LEU A 132 46.08 9.66 -17.33
N ALA A 133 47.02 8.78 -16.95
CA ALA A 133 48.34 8.69 -17.57
C ALA A 133 48.43 7.70 -18.75
N ALA A 134 47.37 6.95 -19.06
CA ALA A 134 47.41 5.81 -19.99
C ALA A 134 47.06 6.13 -21.45
N ILE A 135 46.50 7.31 -21.75
CA ILE A 135 46.03 7.66 -23.11
C ILE A 135 47.07 8.56 -23.81
N GLY A 136 48.02 7.90 -24.47
CA GLY A 136 49.02 8.55 -25.32
C GLY A 136 48.44 9.06 -26.64
N SER A 137 48.95 10.21 -27.08
CA SER A 137 48.59 10.91 -28.32
C SER A 137 48.80 10.10 -29.61
N GLU A 138 47.84 10.13 -30.53
CA GLU A 138 47.93 10.86 -31.82
C GLU A 138 46.66 10.67 -32.68
N GLY A 139 46.09 11.76 -33.20
CA GLY A 139 45.05 11.71 -34.25
C GLY A 139 43.75 12.48 -33.98
N GLN A 140 43.79 13.82 -34.03
CA GLN A 140 42.56 14.61 -34.21
C GLN A 140 42.00 14.41 -35.63
N PRO A 141 40.66 14.35 -35.75
CA PRO A 141 39.99 15.41 -36.49
C PRO A 141 38.80 16.02 -35.74
N ALA A 142 38.74 17.35 -35.74
CA ALA A 142 37.58 18.22 -35.52
C ALA A 142 36.30 17.59 -34.90
N ALA A 143 36.24 17.57 -33.57
CA ALA A 143 34.97 17.54 -32.85
C ALA A 143 34.27 18.91 -33.01
N ALA A 144 33.50 19.06 -34.09
CA ALA A 144 32.34 19.95 -34.06
C ALA A 144 31.31 19.36 -33.09
N ALA A 145 30.46 20.22 -32.51
CA ALA A 145 29.50 19.81 -31.48
C ALA A 145 28.60 18.66 -31.97
N ALA A 146 28.87 17.45 -31.46
CA ALA A 146 27.84 16.45 -31.27
C ALA A 146 27.14 16.84 -29.96
N LEU A 147 26.00 17.51 -30.09
CA LEU A 147 24.93 17.24 -29.15
C LEU A 147 24.63 15.75 -29.30
N GLU A 148 24.66 15.00 -28.21
CA GLU A 148 23.97 13.71 -28.20
C GLU A 148 22.49 14.04 -28.35
N GLU A 149 22.01 13.93 -29.58
CA GLU A 149 20.58 13.79 -29.84
C GLU A 149 20.18 12.52 -29.08
N TYR A 150 19.56 12.69 -27.91
CA TYR A 150 18.73 11.64 -27.33
C TYR A 150 17.70 11.31 -28.41
N GLU A 151 17.87 10.18 -29.09
CA GLU A 151 16.81 9.61 -29.92
C GLU A 151 15.67 9.29 -28.96
N GLU A 152 14.67 10.18 -28.89
CA GLU A 152 13.44 9.90 -28.14
C GLU A 152 12.90 8.56 -28.61
N GLU A 153 12.80 7.59 -27.69
CA GLU A 153 12.19 6.30 -28.03
C GLU A 153 10.79 6.57 -28.60
N PRO A 154 10.46 6.00 -29.78
CA PRO A 154 9.19 6.27 -30.43
C PRO A 154 8.06 5.84 -29.49
N GLU A 155 7.08 6.73 -29.27
CA GLU A 155 6.00 6.40 -28.33
C GLU A 155 5.32 5.08 -28.72
N PRO A 156 5.06 4.19 -27.74
CA PRO A 156 4.57 2.83 -28.00
C PRO A 156 3.16 2.81 -28.61
N PHE A 157 2.42 3.92 -28.51
CA PHE A 157 1.09 4.10 -29.05
C PHE A 157 0.99 5.43 -29.81
N GLU A 158 0.12 5.48 -30.83
CA GLU A 158 -0.24 6.74 -31.47
C GLU A 158 -0.95 7.68 -30.46
N GLN A 159 -0.71 8.99 -30.58
CA GLN A 159 -1.39 9.96 -29.73
C GLN A 159 -2.90 10.04 -30.09
N PRO A 160 -3.81 10.09 -29.10
CA PRO A 160 -5.24 10.26 -29.35
C PRO A 160 -5.54 11.51 -30.19
N GLU A 161 -6.54 11.44 -31.08
CA GLU A 161 -7.05 12.61 -31.79
C GLU A 161 -7.67 13.62 -30.83
N GLU A 162 -7.47 14.93 -31.08
CA GLU A 162 -8.14 16.01 -30.34
C GLU A 162 -9.67 15.94 -30.52
N ARG A 163 -10.42 16.24 -29.44
CA ARG A 163 -11.89 16.11 -29.39
C ARG A 163 -12.61 17.42 -29.05
N PRO A 164 -12.44 18.50 -29.82
CA PRO A 164 -13.10 19.77 -29.54
C PRO A 164 -14.63 19.59 -29.55
N MET A 165 -15.26 19.83 -28.40
CA MET A 165 -16.72 19.76 -28.21
C MET A 165 -17.26 21.15 -27.86
N PHE A 166 -18.35 21.59 -28.48
CA PHE A 166 -18.99 22.85 -28.08
C PHE A 166 -19.40 22.77 -26.61
N LEU A 167 -19.10 23.81 -25.83
CA LEU A 167 -19.39 23.82 -24.40
C LEU A 167 -20.90 23.65 -24.13
N SER A 168 -21.75 24.26 -24.96
CA SER A 168 -23.21 24.07 -24.91
C SER A 168 -23.66 22.64 -25.22
N ASP A 169 -23.02 21.94 -26.16
CA ASP A 169 -23.34 20.55 -26.49
C ASP A 169 -22.89 19.61 -25.36
N LEU A 170 -21.70 19.82 -24.79
CA LEU A 170 -21.17 19.05 -23.65
C LEU A 170 -22.13 19.09 -22.45
N PHE A 171 -22.48 20.28 -21.98
CA PHE A 171 -23.43 20.45 -20.86
C PHE A 171 -24.83 19.97 -21.23
N GLY A 172 -25.28 20.17 -22.48
CA GLY A 172 -26.59 19.69 -22.95
C GLY A 172 -26.71 18.17 -22.99
N MET A 173 -25.65 17.47 -23.40
CA MET A 173 -25.55 16.01 -23.37
C MET A 173 -25.38 15.47 -21.93
N ALA A 174 -24.71 16.22 -21.06
CA ALA A 174 -24.66 15.98 -19.61
C ALA A 174 -25.97 16.34 -18.87
N ALA A 175 -27.08 16.57 -19.60
CA ALA A 175 -28.41 16.92 -19.09
C ALA A 175 -28.53 18.25 -18.33
N GLU A 176 -27.51 19.10 -18.35
CA GLU A 176 -27.53 20.46 -17.78
C GLU A 176 -28.20 21.46 -18.73
N VAL A 177 -29.51 21.29 -18.91
CA VAL A 177 -30.31 22.02 -19.92
C VAL A 177 -30.30 23.54 -19.74
N GLU A 178 -30.27 24.04 -18.50
CA GLU A 178 -30.24 25.49 -18.23
C GLU A 178 -28.85 26.08 -18.51
N ALA A 179 -27.78 25.41 -18.09
CA ALA A 179 -26.41 25.80 -18.41
C ALA A 179 -26.18 25.77 -19.93
N ALA A 180 -26.59 24.69 -20.62
CA ALA A 180 -26.45 24.54 -22.06
C ALA A 180 -27.15 25.65 -22.87
N GLN A 181 -28.29 26.14 -22.40
CA GLN A 181 -29.00 27.27 -23.03
C GLN A 181 -28.24 28.59 -22.85
N MET A 182 -27.79 28.90 -21.64
CA MET A 182 -26.94 30.08 -21.37
C MET A 182 -25.66 30.05 -22.21
N LEU A 183 -24.98 28.90 -22.23
CA LEU A 183 -23.76 28.69 -23.00
C LEU A 183 -23.99 28.84 -24.51
N ALA A 184 -25.13 28.37 -25.04
CA ALA A 184 -25.46 28.53 -26.47
C ALA A 184 -25.83 29.98 -26.84
N GLU A 185 -26.44 30.75 -25.93
CA GLU A 185 -26.84 32.14 -26.18
C GLU A 185 -25.68 33.14 -26.01
N GLU A 186 -24.78 32.91 -25.06
CA GLU A 186 -23.72 33.85 -24.67
C GLU A 186 -22.31 33.40 -25.10
N PHE A 187 -22.04 32.09 -25.21
CA PHE A 187 -20.72 31.49 -25.43
C PHE A 187 -20.67 30.48 -26.59
N GLY A 188 -21.58 30.58 -27.57
CA GLY A 188 -21.87 29.53 -28.56
C GLY A 188 -20.74 29.12 -29.53
N ASP A 189 -19.63 29.84 -29.57
CA ASP A 189 -18.42 29.51 -30.37
C ASP A 189 -17.25 28.95 -29.51
N VAL A 190 -17.49 28.63 -28.23
CA VAL A 190 -16.47 28.11 -27.29
C VAL A 190 -16.44 26.58 -27.31
N PHE A 191 -15.23 26.00 -27.39
CA PHE A 191 -14.98 24.56 -27.44
C PHE A 191 -14.16 24.10 -26.24
N ALA A 192 -14.62 23.05 -25.56
CA ALA A 192 -13.83 22.29 -24.59
C ALA A 192 -12.89 21.31 -25.31
N THR A 193 -11.64 21.25 -24.86
CA THR A 193 -10.61 20.28 -25.29
C THR A 193 -10.18 19.33 -24.18
N GLY A 194 -10.68 19.52 -22.96
CA GLY A 194 -10.45 18.67 -21.81
C GLY A 194 -11.28 19.12 -20.60
N ILE A 195 -11.14 18.39 -19.51
CA ILE A 195 -11.78 18.67 -18.22
C ILE A 195 -10.74 18.30 -17.13
N SER A 196 -10.54 19.17 -16.15
CA SER A 196 -9.61 18.94 -15.04
C SER A 196 -10.19 19.44 -13.71
N GLU A 197 -9.80 18.77 -12.62
CA GLU A 197 -10.10 19.14 -11.24
C GLU A 197 -8.85 19.67 -10.50
N VAL A 198 -7.69 19.54 -11.13
CA VAL A 198 -6.38 19.95 -10.61
C VAL A 198 -5.95 21.20 -11.37
N ALA A 199 -5.79 22.32 -10.66
CA ALA A 199 -5.50 23.61 -11.30
C ALA A 199 -4.18 23.61 -12.08
N ASP A 200 -3.16 22.94 -11.56
CA ASP A 200 -1.84 22.78 -12.20
C ASP A 200 -1.88 21.93 -13.49
N ASP A 201 -2.86 21.03 -13.63
CA ASP A 201 -3.00 20.16 -14.82
C ASP A 201 -3.90 20.77 -15.91
N VAL A 202 -4.54 21.91 -15.65
CA VAL A 202 -5.38 22.63 -16.63
C VAL A 202 -4.57 23.04 -17.85
N LEU A 203 -5.10 22.76 -19.04
CA LEU A 203 -4.57 23.25 -20.31
C LEU A 203 -5.51 24.28 -20.95
N PRO A 204 -5.01 25.14 -21.86
CA PRO A 204 -5.84 26.09 -22.59
C PRO A 204 -6.94 25.38 -23.40
N GLY A 205 -8.20 25.61 -23.02
CA GLY A 205 -9.35 24.91 -23.61
C GLY A 205 -10.05 23.93 -22.67
N ASP A 206 -9.55 23.73 -21.45
CA ASP A 206 -10.17 22.82 -20.48
C ASP A 206 -11.31 23.48 -19.69
N VAL A 207 -12.27 22.66 -19.26
CA VAL A 207 -13.23 23.00 -18.21
C VAL A 207 -12.62 22.67 -16.85
N TYR A 208 -12.54 23.65 -15.95
CA TYR A 208 -12.06 23.43 -14.59
C TYR A 208 -13.25 23.11 -13.65
N CYS A 209 -13.13 22.04 -12.86
CA CYS A 209 -14.14 21.60 -11.90
C CYS A 209 -13.63 21.80 -10.46
N CYS A 210 -14.27 22.69 -9.72
CA CYS A 210 -14.00 22.95 -8.31
C CYS A 210 -14.55 21.79 -7.46
N VAL A 211 -13.68 20.87 -7.03
CA VAL A 211 -14.02 19.74 -6.14
C VAL A 211 -13.06 19.68 -4.95
N GLU A 212 -13.50 19.10 -3.83
CA GLU A 212 -12.66 18.83 -2.65
C GLU A 212 -11.84 17.55 -2.88
N ARG A 213 -10.52 17.67 -3.03
CA ARG A 213 -9.58 16.56 -3.26
C ARG A 213 -8.77 16.24 -2.02
N ILE A 214 -8.48 14.95 -1.78
CA ILE A 214 -7.70 14.48 -0.62
C ILE A 214 -6.37 13.88 -1.10
N HIS A 215 -5.27 14.60 -0.89
CA HIS A 215 -3.93 14.20 -1.26
C HIS A 215 -3.12 13.79 -0.01
N GLY A 216 -3.20 12.50 0.31
CA GLY A 216 -2.50 11.91 1.46
C GLY A 216 -3.06 12.37 2.80
N LEU A 217 -2.45 13.40 3.39
CA LEU A 217 -2.90 14.05 4.64
C LEU A 217 -3.39 15.50 4.44
N TYR A 218 -3.37 15.99 3.21
CA TYR A 218 -3.81 17.33 2.85
C TYR A 218 -5.14 17.24 2.09
N THR A 219 -5.96 18.26 2.25
CA THR A 219 -7.17 18.45 1.47
C THR A 219 -7.03 19.76 0.72
N THR A 220 -7.30 19.75 -0.58
CA THR A 220 -7.31 20.91 -1.46
C THR A 220 -8.73 21.07 -1.97
N ASP A 221 -9.34 22.23 -1.76
CA ASP A 221 -10.66 22.56 -2.31
C ASP A 221 -10.47 23.43 -3.55
N GLY A 222 -10.93 22.96 -4.72
CA GLY A 222 -10.86 23.72 -5.97
C GLY A 222 -11.67 25.03 -5.96
N HIS A 223 -12.47 25.29 -4.92
CA HIS A 223 -13.09 26.59 -4.68
C HIS A 223 -12.15 27.61 -4.00
N GLU A 224 -10.95 27.22 -3.56
CA GLU A 224 -10.01 28.16 -2.96
C GLU A 224 -9.46 29.14 -4.01
N PRO A 225 -9.33 30.45 -3.68
CA PRO A 225 -8.89 31.47 -4.63
C PRO A 225 -7.56 31.18 -5.33
N GLU A 226 -6.63 30.51 -4.65
CA GLU A 226 -5.32 30.18 -5.19
C GLU A 226 -5.41 29.13 -6.33
N GLU A 227 -6.25 28.10 -6.16
CA GLU A 227 -6.53 27.09 -7.20
C GLU A 227 -7.30 27.69 -8.38
N LEU A 228 -8.31 28.53 -8.12
CA LEU A 228 -9.06 29.24 -9.17
C LEU A 228 -8.19 30.21 -9.98
N GLU A 229 -7.35 31.00 -9.33
CA GLU A 229 -6.41 31.90 -10.01
C GLU A 229 -5.41 31.11 -10.88
N ALA A 230 -4.91 29.97 -10.39
CA ALA A 230 -4.04 29.08 -11.15
C ALA A 230 -4.74 28.47 -12.38
N ALA A 231 -5.94 27.90 -12.22
CA ALA A 231 -6.73 27.33 -13.31
C ALA A 231 -7.07 28.36 -14.40
N LEU A 232 -7.46 29.58 -14.01
CA LEU A 232 -7.72 30.67 -14.93
C LEU A 232 -6.45 31.16 -15.65
N ALA A 233 -5.31 31.21 -14.95
CA ALA A 233 -4.02 31.56 -15.55
C ALA A 233 -3.52 30.50 -16.55
N ASN A 234 -3.80 29.22 -16.28
CA ASN A 234 -3.48 28.08 -17.15
C ASN A 234 -4.41 27.95 -18.37
N GLY A 235 -5.53 28.68 -18.37
CA GLY A 235 -6.38 28.85 -19.55
C GLY A 235 -7.71 28.10 -19.53
N ALA A 236 -8.26 27.82 -18.34
CA ALA A 236 -9.61 27.29 -18.18
C ALA A 236 -10.64 28.17 -18.93
N ILE A 237 -11.43 27.54 -19.80
CA ILE A 237 -12.47 28.22 -20.59
C ILE A 237 -13.82 28.30 -19.90
N ALA A 238 -14.02 27.52 -18.83
CA ALA A 238 -15.23 27.49 -18.02
C ALA A 238 -14.89 26.95 -16.64
N VAL A 239 -15.68 27.34 -15.64
CA VAL A 239 -15.56 26.86 -14.26
C VAL A 239 -16.87 26.18 -13.85
N VAL A 240 -16.79 24.96 -13.32
CA VAL A 240 -17.89 24.29 -12.63
C VAL A 240 -17.65 24.42 -11.13
N ALA A 241 -18.61 24.96 -10.39
CA ALA A 241 -18.51 25.17 -8.94
C ALA A 241 -19.80 24.75 -8.22
N GLU A 242 -19.68 24.32 -6.96
CA GLU A 242 -20.82 23.90 -6.14
C GLU A 242 -21.65 25.11 -5.67
N ALA A 243 -22.97 24.98 -5.78
CA ALA A 243 -23.93 26.05 -5.56
C ALA A 243 -24.00 26.48 -4.08
N GLY A 244 -23.47 27.67 -3.81
CA GLY A 244 -23.49 28.30 -2.48
C GLY A 244 -22.11 28.71 -1.97
N ASN A 245 -21.04 28.31 -2.64
CA ASN A 245 -19.68 28.78 -2.38
C ASN A 245 -19.46 30.21 -2.90
N GLU A 246 -18.53 30.93 -2.27
CA GLU A 246 -18.05 32.25 -2.70
C GLU A 246 -16.64 32.10 -3.27
N LEU A 247 -16.46 32.28 -4.58
CA LEU A 247 -15.19 31.97 -5.27
C LEU A 247 -14.03 32.95 -4.97
N GLY A 248 -14.31 34.11 -4.35
CA GLY A 248 -13.29 35.08 -3.91
C GLY A 248 -12.47 35.80 -5.00
N VAL A 249 -12.52 35.33 -6.25
CA VAL A 249 -11.70 35.78 -7.40
C VAL A 249 -12.55 36.57 -8.41
N ASP A 250 -11.93 37.51 -9.12
CA ASP A 250 -12.55 38.27 -10.23
C ASP A 250 -12.45 37.46 -11.53
N ILE A 251 -13.46 36.62 -11.79
CA ILE A 251 -13.50 35.75 -12.97
C ILE A 251 -13.85 36.57 -14.22
N PRO A 252 -13.09 36.49 -15.33
CA PRO A 252 -13.36 37.25 -16.53
C PRO A 252 -14.76 36.98 -17.12
N ASP A 253 -15.45 38.01 -17.61
CA ASP A 253 -16.76 37.91 -18.30
C ASP A 253 -16.75 36.90 -19.50
N SER A 254 -15.57 36.54 -20.01
CA SER A 254 -15.39 35.55 -21.08
C SER A 254 -15.36 34.09 -20.62
N VAL A 255 -15.34 33.82 -19.31
CA VAL A 255 -15.27 32.48 -18.71
C VAL A 255 -16.58 32.22 -17.95
N PRO A 256 -17.52 31.42 -18.49
CA PRO A 256 -18.76 31.10 -17.79
C PRO A 256 -18.50 30.29 -16.51
N VAL A 257 -19.24 30.62 -15.46
CA VAL A 257 -19.31 29.84 -14.21
C VAL A 257 -20.63 29.08 -14.17
N ILE A 258 -20.54 27.75 -14.12
CA ILE A 258 -21.68 26.84 -14.02
C ILE A 258 -21.81 26.39 -12.56
N TRP A 259 -22.95 26.69 -11.94
CA TRP A 259 -23.24 26.34 -10.55
C TRP A 259 -23.99 25.01 -10.48
N ALA A 260 -23.35 23.98 -9.94
CA ALA A 260 -23.88 22.62 -9.80
C ALA A 260 -24.48 22.39 -8.40
N GLU A 261 -25.46 21.49 -8.26
CA GLU A 261 -25.89 21.01 -6.93
C GLU A 261 -24.83 20.13 -6.26
N ASP A 262 -24.04 19.42 -7.07
CA ASP A 262 -22.88 18.61 -6.70
C ASP A 262 -21.85 18.74 -7.85
N ALA A 263 -20.64 19.22 -7.55
CA ALA A 263 -19.62 19.49 -8.57
C ALA A 263 -18.85 18.23 -9.02
N ASP A 264 -18.72 17.23 -8.15
CA ASP A 264 -18.01 15.96 -8.40
C ASP A 264 -18.91 14.98 -9.17
N GLU A 265 -20.20 14.91 -8.85
CA GLU A 265 -21.18 14.18 -9.67
C GLU A 265 -21.23 14.76 -11.11
N LEU A 266 -21.15 16.09 -11.23
CA LEU A 266 -21.18 16.76 -12.52
C LEU A 266 -19.86 16.62 -13.29
N SER A 267 -18.68 16.71 -12.64
CA SER A 267 -17.39 16.51 -13.33
C SER A 267 -17.30 15.10 -13.92
N ALA A 268 -17.69 14.08 -13.15
CA ALA A 268 -17.77 12.68 -13.59
C ALA A 268 -18.74 12.49 -14.76
N ARG A 269 -19.92 13.15 -14.71
CA ARG A 269 -20.91 13.12 -15.80
C ARG A 269 -20.41 13.83 -17.06
N LEU A 270 -19.78 14.99 -16.94
CA LEU A 270 -19.18 15.72 -18.04
C LEU A 270 -18.06 14.89 -18.69
N ALA A 271 -17.20 14.26 -17.90
CA ALA A 271 -16.16 13.36 -18.40
C ALA A 271 -16.74 12.14 -19.14
N ALA A 272 -17.79 11.51 -18.61
CA ALA A 272 -18.46 10.38 -19.25
C ALA A 272 -19.09 10.74 -20.62
N VAL A 273 -19.50 12.00 -20.81
CA VAL A 273 -19.97 12.55 -22.09
C VAL A 273 -18.80 12.90 -23.00
N TYR A 274 -17.83 13.67 -22.51
CA TYR A 274 -16.70 14.18 -23.28
C TYR A 274 -15.83 13.06 -23.87
N TYR A 275 -15.61 12.00 -23.08
CA TYR A 275 -14.84 10.83 -23.51
C TYR A 275 -15.67 9.76 -24.23
N ASP A 276 -16.96 9.98 -24.52
CA ASP A 276 -17.88 9.03 -25.15
C ASP A 276 -17.94 7.67 -24.41
N SER A 277 -18.22 7.73 -23.10
CA SER A 277 -18.44 6.58 -22.20
C SER A 277 -17.49 5.39 -22.43
N PRO A 278 -16.17 5.57 -22.26
CA PRO A 278 -15.14 4.63 -22.71
C PRO A 278 -15.30 3.21 -22.17
N SER A 279 -15.85 3.03 -20.95
CA SER A 279 -16.15 1.71 -20.38
C SER A 279 -17.10 0.86 -21.23
N ALA A 280 -18.05 1.49 -21.95
CA ALA A 280 -19.03 0.81 -22.80
C ALA A 280 -18.47 0.39 -24.18
N ALA A 281 -17.28 0.91 -24.55
CA ALA A 281 -16.60 0.58 -25.80
C ALA A 281 -15.55 -0.54 -25.67
N MET A 282 -15.22 -0.94 -24.44
CA MET A 282 -14.25 -1.99 -24.11
C MET A 282 -14.92 -3.13 -23.33
N ASN A 283 -14.31 -4.32 -23.33
CA ASN A 283 -14.71 -5.41 -22.43
C ASN A 283 -14.21 -5.13 -21.01
N THR A 284 -15.02 -4.47 -20.19
CA THR A 284 -14.66 -4.03 -18.84
C THR A 284 -14.99 -5.05 -17.76
N VAL A 285 -14.00 -5.34 -16.90
CA VAL A 285 -14.12 -6.26 -15.75
C VAL A 285 -13.86 -5.48 -14.46
N ALA A 286 -14.90 -5.25 -13.66
CA ALA A 286 -14.78 -4.56 -12.39
C ALA A 286 -14.70 -5.56 -11.22
N VAL A 287 -13.74 -5.38 -10.32
CA VAL A 287 -13.44 -6.30 -9.22
C VAL A 287 -13.66 -5.61 -7.88
N ALA A 288 -14.62 -6.10 -7.11
CA ALA A 288 -15.01 -5.53 -5.82
C ALA A 288 -15.04 -6.57 -4.69
N GLY A 289 -14.83 -6.06 -3.48
CA GLY A 289 -14.80 -6.82 -2.24
C GLY A 289 -13.69 -6.34 -1.31
N THR A 290 -13.63 -6.91 -0.11
CA THR A 290 -12.65 -6.52 0.91
C THR A 290 -11.25 -6.95 0.50
N ASN A 291 -11.04 -8.24 0.28
CA ASN A 291 -9.73 -8.82 -0.01
C ASN A 291 -9.63 -9.28 -1.47
N GLY A 292 -8.41 -9.58 -1.91
CA GLY A 292 -8.16 -10.21 -3.20
C GLY A 292 -8.28 -9.33 -4.45
N LYS A 293 -8.91 -8.14 -4.39
CA LYS A 293 -9.13 -7.21 -5.52
C LYS A 293 -7.93 -7.14 -6.48
N THR A 294 -6.78 -6.68 -5.98
CA THR A 294 -5.54 -6.52 -6.73
C THR A 294 -5.08 -7.84 -7.35
N THR A 295 -5.02 -8.91 -6.55
CA THR A 295 -4.55 -10.22 -7.02
C THR A 295 -5.46 -10.78 -8.12
N VAL A 296 -6.77 -10.66 -7.96
CA VAL A 296 -7.77 -11.08 -8.94
C VAL A 296 -7.65 -10.25 -10.21
N SER A 297 -7.47 -8.92 -10.11
CA SER A 297 -7.30 -8.06 -11.28
C SER A 297 -6.06 -8.41 -12.10
N TRP A 298 -4.93 -8.66 -11.45
CA TRP A 298 -3.69 -9.11 -12.11
C TRP A 298 -3.84 -10.47 -12.78
N LEU A 299 -4.49 -11.43 -12.13
CA LEU A 299 -4.77 -12.75 -12.70
C LEU A 299 -5.75 -12.68 -13.90
N ILE A 300 -6.75 -11.79 -13.85
CA ILE A 300 -7.68 -11.57 -14.97
C ILE A 300 -6.95 -10.92 -16.15
N ARG A 301 -6.11 -9.91 -15.89
CA ARG A 301 -5.26 -9.27 -16.91
C ARG A 301 -4.38 -10.31 -17.63
N GLY A 302 -3.67 -11.17 -16.89
CA GLY A 302 -2.87 -12.25 -17.48
C GLY A 302 -3.68 -13.22 -18.34
N VAL A 303 -4.93 -13.53 -17.96
CA VAL A 303 -5.85 -14.35 -18.78
C VAL A 303 -6.30 -13.64 -20.06
N LEU A 304 -6.54 -12.32 -20.02
CA LEU A 304 -6.94 -11.51 -21.17
C LEU A 304 -5.79 -11.28 -22.15
N GLU A 305 -4.61 -10.91 -21.65
CA GLU A 305 -3.38 -10.74 -22.44
C GLU A 305 -2.97 -12.06 -23.10
N GLN A 306 -3.08 -13.20 -22.39
CA GLN A 306 -2.83 -14.53 -22.96
C GLN A 306 -3.85 -14.93 -24.04
N ALA A 307 -5.07 -14.39 -24.01
CA ALA A 307 -6.07 -14.53 -25.08
C ALA A 307 -5.83 -13.57 -26.26
N GLY A 308 -4.85 -12.66 -26.16
CA GLY A 308 -4.48 -11.70 -27.20
C GLY A 308 -5.19 -10.34 -27.12
N GLU A 309 -5.84 -10.02 -26.00
CA GLU A 309 -6.51 -8.74 -25.79
C GLU A 309 -5.52 -7.69 -25.23
N LEU A 310 -5.42 -6.52 -25.86
CA LEU A 310 -4.68 -5.40 -25.30
C LEU A 310 -5.47 -4.86 -24.11
N THR A 311 -4.92 -5.07 -22.90
CA THR A 311 -5.67 -4.93 -21.66
C THR A 311 -5.17 -3.75 -20.82
N GLY A 312 -6.09 -2.86 -20.47
CA GLY A 312 -5.88 -1.83 -19.47
C GLY A 312 -6.09 -2.33 -18.04
N MET A 313 -5.43 -1.69 -17.08
CA MET A 313 -5.58 -1.94 -15.64
C MET A 313 -5.71 -0.63 -14.88
N ILE A 314 -6.73 -0.55 -14.02
CA ILE A 314 -6.89 0.50 -13.01
C ILE A 314 -6.86 -0.21 -11.65
N GLY A 315 -5.73 -0.13 -10.94
CA GLY A 315 -5.53 -0.84 -9.68
C GLY A 315 -4.71 -0.08 -8.65
N SER A 316 -4.59 -0.68 -7.47
CA SER A 316 -3.89 -0.14 -6.29
C SER A 316 -2.36 -0.26 -6.32
N ILE A 317 -1.79 -0.71 -7.44
CA ILE A 317 -0.34 -0.84 -7.69
C ILE A 317 0.05 0.09 -8.84
N GLU A 318 -0.77 0.14 -9.89
CA GLU A 318 -0.54 0.94 -11.07
C GLU A 318 -1.87 1.23 -11.79
N HIS A 319 -1.86 2.29 -12.59
CA HIS A 319 -2.75 2.42 -13.73
C HIS A 319 -1.89 2.18 -14.97
N ALA A 320 -2.29 1.28 -15.86
CA ALA A 320 -1.44 0.82 -16.94
C ALA A 320 -2.21 0.34 -18.17
N LEU A 321 -1.58 0.42 -19.33
CA LEU A 321 -1.98 -0.20 -20.58
C LEU A 321 -0.87 -1.17 -21.00
N ALA A 322 -1.12 -2.48 -20.85
CA ALA A 322 -0.06 -3.48 -20.81
C ALA A 322 1.06 -3.03 -19.85
N GLU A 323 2.35 -3.16 -20.20
CA GLU A 323 3.49 -2.74 -19.38
C GLU A 323 3.66 -1.22 -19.20
N HIS A 324 2.89 -0.39 -19.92
CA HIS A 324 3.06 1.06 -19.93
C HIS A 324 2.14 1.74 -18.92
N GLN A 325 2.71 2.46 -17.96
CA GLN A 325 1.93 3.18 -16.94
C GLN A 325 1.20 4.39 -17.49
N LEU A 326 0.10 4.75 -16.83
CA LEU A 326 -0.75 5.89 -17.11
C LEU A 326 -0.79 6.82 -15.89
N GLN A 327 -0.85 8.12 -16.16
CA GLN A 327 -1.18 9.16 -15.18
C GLN A 327 -2.71 9.18 -14.95
N PRO A 328 -3.21 9.77 -13.84
CA PRO A 328 -4.66 9.85 -13.57
C PRO A 328 -5.48 10.50 -14.70
N ASP A 329 -4.87 11.38 -15.48
CA ASP A 329 -5.45 12.03 -16.66
C ASP A 329 -5.51 11.15 -17.94
N GLY A 330 -5.10 9.87 -17.85
CA GLY A 330 -5.08 8.93 -18.96
C GLY A 330 -3.93 9.15 -19.97
N LYS A 331 -2.99 10.06 -19.72
CA LYS A 331 -1.76 10.18 -20.52
C LYS A 331 -0.76 9.08 -20.12
N LEU A 332 0.13 8.71 -21.03
CA LEU A 332 1.26 7.83 -20.70
C LEU A 332 2.11 8.49 -19.61
N TRP A 333 2.50 7.73 -18.59
CA TRP A 333 3.41 8.21 -17.58
C TRP A 333 4.81 8.34 -18.18
N LYS A 334 5.41 9.52 -18.02
CA LYS A 334 6.82 9.79 -18.30
C LYS A 334 7.39 10.53 -17.10
N SER A 335 8.57 10.13 -16.62
CA SER A 335 9.24 10.91 -15.58
C SER A 335 9.67 12.26 -16.14
N GLN A 336 9.12 13.35 -15.60
CA GLN A 336 9.53 14.72 -15.96
C GLN A 336 10.85 15.16 -15.28
N VAL A 337 11.42 14.30 -14.43
CA VAL A 337 12.65 14.53 -13.67
C VAL A 337 13.50 13.26 -13.74
N ASP A 338 14.82 13.39 -13.84
CA ASP A 338 15.71 12.23 -13.66
C ASP A 338 15.50 11.61 -12.28
N ASP A 339 15.22 10.31 -12.21
CA ASP A 339 15.05 9.62 -10.92
C ASP A 339 16.40 9.64 -10.16
N PRO A 340 16.51 10.34 -9.01
CA PRO A 340 17.76 10.43 -8.24
C PRO A 340 18.11 9.12 -7.50
N ALA A 341 17.21 8.13 -7.55
CA ALA A 341 17.43 6.76 -7.13
C ALA A 341 17.72 5.79 -8.30
N ALA A 342 17.73 6.25 -9.56
CA ALA A 342 18.10 5.42 -10.71
C ALA A 342 19.49 4.78 -10.49
N GLY A 343 19.55 3.46 -10.65
CA GLY A 343 20.78 2.67 -10.43
C GLY A 343 21.18 2.46 -8.95
N ARG A 344 20.38 2.88 -7.96
CA ARG A 344 20.64 2.54 -6.55
C ARG A 344 20.17 1.12 -6.24
N GLU A 345 21.02 0.33 -5.59
CA GLU A 345 20.72 -1.08 -5.24
C GLU A 345 20.13 -1.30 -3.83
N CYS A 346 20.23 -0.30 -2.95
CA CYS A 346 19.40 0.00 -1.75
C CYS A 346 20.14 1.04 -0.89
N SER A 347 19.42 1.98 -0.28
CA SER A 347 19.97 3.08 0.52
C SER A 347 20.27 2.67 1.97
N SER A 348 21.29 3.29 2.56
CA SER A 348 21.39 3.42 4.02
C SER A 348 20.33 4.43 4.49
N PRO A 349 19.63 4.21 5.61
CA PRO A 349 18.52 5.08 6.04
C PRO A 349 18.95 6.49 6.45
N PHE A 350 20.24 6.74 6.68
CA PHE A 350 20.80 8.09 6.82
C PHE A 350 20.94 8.83 5.47
N SER A 351 20.35 8.31 4.40
CA SER A 351 20.40 8.85 3.04
C SER A 351 19.09 8.57 2.29
N LEU A 352 17.96 8.83 2.95
CA LEU A 352 16.68 9.04 2.27
C LEU A 352 16.86 10.23 1.31
N VAL A 353 16.54 10.01 0.04
CA VAL A 353 16.62 11.03 -1.02
C VAL A 353 15.22 11.24 -1.58
N PRO A 354 14.80 12.50 -1.86
CA PRO A 354 13.51 12.80 -2.47
C PRO A 354 13.26 11.93 -3.70
N TYR A 355 12.09 11.28 -3.76
CA TYR A 355 11.81 10.25 -4.75
C TYR A 355 10.39 10.36 -5.30
N ARG A 356 10.28 10.27 -6.63
CA ARG A 356 9.02 10.14 -7.39
C ARG A 356 9.11 8.81 -8.13
N GLY A 357 8.27 7.86 -7.76
CA GLY A 357 8.60 6.44 -7.88
C GLY A 357 8.09 5.72 -9.13
N ARG A 358 8.68 4.55 -9.38
CA ARG A 358 8.22 3.63 -10.43
C ARG A 358 6.80 3.12 -10.16
N TYR A 359 6.31 3.17 -8.92
CA TYR A 359 4.95 2.78 -8.56
C TYR A 359 4.18 3.94 -7.90
N SER A 360 4.47 5.21 -8.23
CA SER A 360 3.74 6.34 -7.64
C SER A 360 2.40 6.59 -8.34
N VAL A 361 1.36 5.87 -7.90
CA VAL A 361 -0.04 6.24 -8.11
C VAL A 361 -0.73 6.22 -6.75
N GLU A 362 -1.14 7.40 -6.25
CA GLU A 362 -1.89 7.51 -4.99
C GLU A 362 -3.26 8.16 -5.19
N GLU A 363 -4.20 7.34 -5.65
CA GLU A 363 -5.58 7.30 -5.18
C GLU A 363 -6.05 5.85 -5.39
N THR A 364 -6.38 5.10 -4.31
CA THR A 364 -6.58 3.63 -4.41
C THR A 364 -7.81 3.20 -5.22
N THR A 365 -8.67 4.16 -5.58
CA THR A 365 -9.68 4.06 -6.62
C THR A 365 -9.80 5.48 -7.18
N PRO A 366 -9.59 5.71 -8.48
CA PRO A 366 -9.72 7.05 -9.05
C PRO A 366 -11.14 7.58 -8.88
N ASN A 367 -11.30 8.90 -8.80
CA ASN A 367 -12.63 9.51 -8.74
C ASN A 367 -13.41 9.35 -10.07
N GLY A 368 -14.64 9.88 -10.12
CA GLY A 368 -15.52 9.69 -11.27
C GLY A 368 -14.95 10.25 -12.58
N LEU A 369 -14.26 11.40 -12.54
CA LEU A 369 -13.63 12.03 -13.71
C LEU A 369 -12.37 11.28 -14.17
N GLN A 370 -11.44 11.02 -13.25
CA GLN A 370 -10.20 10.28 -13.52
C GLN A 370 -10.50 8.88 -14.07
N MET A 371 -11.53 8.20 -13.56
CA MET A 371 -11.98 6.89 -14.08
C MET A 371 -12.31 6.96 -15.58
N GLN A 372 -12.97 8.02 -16.04
CA GLN A 372 -13.27 8.18 -17.47
C GLN A 372 -12.02 8.56 -18.27
N GLN A 373 -11.15 9.43 -17.74
CA GLN A 373 -9.88 9.82 -18.36
C GLN A 373 -8.96 8.60 -18.59
N LEU A 374 -8.75 7.77 -17.56
CA LEU A 374 -7.96 6.54 -17.64
C LEU A 374 -8.49 5.56 -18.68
N LEU A 375 -9.80 5.28 -18.63
CA LEU A 375 -10.44 4.35 -19.57
C LEU A 375 -10.43 4.89 -21.01
N ALA A 376 -10.55 6.21 -21.20
CA ALA A 376 -10.35 6.85 -22.50
C ALA A 376 -8.91 6.68 -22.97
N GLY A 377 -7.93 7.02 -22.13
CA GLY A 377 -6.50 6.88 -22.42
C GLY A 377 -6.08 5.46 -22.80
N MET A 378 -6.74 4.45 -22.24
CA MET A 378 -6.59 3.03 -22.64
C MET A 378 -7.24 2.77 -24.00
N ARG A 379 -8.55 3.04 -24.14
CA ARG A 379 -9.34 2.78 -25.37
C ARG A 379 -8.72 3.45 -26.59
N ASP A 380 -8.31 4.70 -26.44
CA ASP A 380 -7.83 5.56 -27.52
C ASP A 380 -6.47 5.10 -28.06
N ARG A 381 -5.72 4.33 -27.26
CA ARG A 381 -4.48 3.64 -27.63
C ARG A 381 -4.72 2.19 -28.07
N GLY A 382 -5.98 1.81 -28.31
CA GLY A 382 -6.37 0.52 -28.89
C GLY A 382 -6.72 -0.57 -27.88
N ALA A 383 -6.84 -0.27 -26.58
CA ALA A 383 -7.28 -1.27 -25.60
C ALA A 383 -8.67 -1.82 -25.93
N THR A 384 -8.79 -3.15 -25.91
CA THR A 384 -10.05 -3.87 -26.16
C THR A 384 -10.71 -4.35 -24.88
N ALA A 385 -9.93 -4.46 -23.79
CA ALA A 385 -10.41 -4.83 -22.47
C ALA A 385 -9.79 -3.94 -21.38
N ALA A 386 -10.46 -3.81 -20.24
CA ALA A 386 -9.89 -3.14 -19.07
C ALA A 386 -10.35 -3.81 -17.77
N VAL A 387 -9.45 -3.90 -16.79
CA VAL A 387 -9.71 -4.48 -15.47
C VAL A 387 -9.61 -3.38 -14.41
N VAL A 388 -10.66 -3.20 -13.60
CA VAL A 388 -10.80 -2.08 -12.67
C VAL A 388 -10.98 -2.61 -11.24
N GLU A 389 -10.10 -2.24 -10.31
CA GLU A 389 -10.33 -2.43 -8.88
C GLU A 389 -11.33 -1.39 -8.36
N CYS A 390 -12.40 -1.84 -7.69
CA CYS A 390 -13.39 -0.97 -7.07
C CYS A 390 -13.40 -1.20 -5.54
N THR A 391 -12.99 -0.19 -4.77
CA THR A 391 -13.16 -0.20 -3.31
C THR A 391 -14.60 0.14 -2.92
N ALA A 392 -15.07 -0.33 -1.76
CA ALA A 392 -16.39 0.05 -1.25
C ALA A 392 -16.50 1.56 -0.97
N ALA A 393 -15.38 2.20 -0.59
CA ALA A 393 -15.31 3.64 -0.40
C ALA A 393 -15.47 4.40 -1.74
N GLY A 394 -14.71 4.03 -2.78
CA GLY A 394 -14.84 4.64 -4.11
C GLY A 394 -16.22 4.42 -4.73
N ILE A 395 -16.83 3.23 -4.55
CA ILE A 395 -18.21 2.98 -5.00
C ILE A 395 -19.21 3.90 -4.27
N ALA A 396 -19.02 4.15 -2.97
CA ALA A 396 -19.88 5.05 -2.21
C ALA A 396 -19.65 6.54 -2.54
N GLY A 397 -18.45 6.91 -2.99
CA GLY A 397 -18.06 8.24 -3.46
C GLY A 397 -18.12 8.40 -4.99
N GLY A 398 -19.02 7.71 -5.69
CA GLY A 398 -19.31 7.98 -7.10
C GLY A 398 -18.29 7.50 -8.15
N SER A 399 -17.11 6.99 -7.75
CA SER A 399 -16.05 6.49 -8.68
C SER A 399 -16.56 5.47 -9.73
N ALA A 400 -17.67 4.79 -9.45
CA ALA A 400 -18.25 3.75 -10.29
C ALA A 400 -19.54 4.16 -11.02
N ASP A 401 -20.07 5.37 -10.82
CA ASP A 401 -21.41 5.76 -11.29
C ASP A 401 -21.55 5.75 -12.83
N TRP A 402 -20.46 6.11 -13.50
CA TRP A 402 -20.35 6.09 -14.97
C TRP A 402 -19.50 4.93 -15.50
N LEU A 403 -19.22 3.93 -14.67
CA LEU A 403 -18.58 2.68 -15.07
C LEU A 403 -19.64 1.69 -15.56
N GLN A 404 -19.50 1.19 -16.79
CA GLN A 404 -20.45 0.25 -17.41
C GLN A 404 -19.84 -1.15 -17.60
N PRO A 405 -19.55 -1.91 -16.53
CA PRO A 405 -18.80 -3.15 -16.62
C PRO A 405 -19.59 -4.24 -17.36
N ASN A 406 -18.91 -4.99 -18.24
CA ASN A 406 -19.43 -6.23 -18.81
C ASN A 406 -19.44 -7.34 -17.76
N ILE A 407 -18.44 -7.39 -16.87
CA ILE A 407 -18.28 -8.41 -15.84
C ILE A 407 -18.03 -7.73 -14.50
N VAL A 408 -18.78 -8.12 -13.47
CA VAL A 408 -18.45 -7.77 -12.08
C VAL A 408 -18.04 -9.02 -11.32
N VAL A 409 -16.87 -8.94 -10.68
CA VAL A 409 -16.28 -9.99 -9.86
C VAL A 409 -16.40 -9.58 -8.40
N TYR A 410 -17.12 -10.38 -7.61
CA TYR A 410 -17.32 -10.19 -6.18
C TYR A 410 -16.48 -11.20 -5.40
N THR A 411 -15.50 -10.71 -4.64
CA THR A 411 -14.52 -11.55 -3.92
C THR A 411 -14.99 -12.00 -2.54
N ASP A 412 -15.12 -11.07 -1.60
CA ASP A 412 -15.66 -11.27 -0.26
C ASP A 412 -16.06 -9.94 0.37
N THR A 413 -16.83 -9.97 1.46
CA THR A 413 -17.07 -8.80 2.33
C THR A 413 -16.69 -9.10 3.77
N GLY A 414 -15.41 -9.45 3.98
CA GLY A 414 -14.84 -9.67 5.31
C GLY A 414 -14.83 -8.42 6.21
N ASP A 415 -14.51 -8.61 7.49
CA ASP A 415 -14.35 -7.51 8.44
C ASP A 415 -13.04 -6.75 8.18
N ASN A 416 -13.09 -5.62 7.48
CA ASN A 416 -11.98 -4.65 7.38
C ASN A 416 -12.26 -3.40 8.25
N PRO A 417 -11.68 -3.30 9.46
CA PRO A 417 -11.95 -2.18 10.36
C PRO A 417 -11.49 -0.82 9.83
N ALA A 418 -10.58 -0.75 8.85
CA ALA A 418 -10.16 0.51 8.25
C ALA A 418 -11.28 1.07 7.35
N GLU A 419 -11.71 0.29 6.36
CA GLU A 419 -12.83 0.67 5.48
C GLU A 419 -14.14 0.81 6.26
N LEU A 420 -14.44 -0.07 7.21
CA LEU A 420 -15.67 -0.04 8.02
C LEU A 420 -15.86 1.25 8.85
N GLN A 421 -14.80 2.03 9.12
CA GLN A 421 -14.90 3.32 9.81
C GLN A 421 -15.44 4.44 8.91
N LEU A 422 -15.46 4.24 7.59
CA LEU A 422 -15.99 5.18 6.60
C LEU A 422 -17.52 5.05 6.42
N PHE A 423 -18.15 4.07 7.07
CA PHE A 423 -19.58 3.77 6.95
C PHE A 423 -20.27 3.82 8.32
N GLU A 424 -21.56 4.17 8.37
CA GLU A 424 -22.36 4.13 9.59
C GLU A 424 -22.52 2.68 10.12
N SER A 425 -22.42 1.67 9.24
CA SER A 425 -22.52 0.27 9.63
C SER A 425 -21.87 -0.73 8.66
N LYS A 426 -21.56 -1.94 9.14
CA LYS A 426 -21.16 -3.08 8.28
C LYS A 426 -22.20 -3.41 7.19
N GLN A 427 -23.49 -3.17 7.45
CA GLN A 427 -24.53 -3.40 6.44
C GLN A 427 -24.40 -2.44 5.26
N GLU A 428 -24.10 -1.17 5.53
CA GLU A 428 -23.89 -0.14 4.51
C GLU A 428 -22.60 -0.40 3.69
N TYR A 429 -21.51 -0.81 4.35
CA TYR A 429 -20.28 -1.27 3.69
C TYR A 429 -20.53 -2.41 2.69
N VAL A 430 -21.30 -3.42 3.12
CA VAL A 430 -21.73 -4.53 2.26
C VAL A 430 -22.62 -4.00 1.13
N ASP A 431 -23.61 -3.16 1.45
CA ASP A 431 -24.54 -2.64 0.45
C ASP A 431 -23.87 -1.76 -0.62
N SER A 432 -22.84 -0.98 -0.27
CA SER A 432 -21.98 -0.26 -1.23
C SER A 432 -21.27 -1.25 -2.17
N THR A 433 -20.57 -2.25 -1.61
CA THR A 433 -19.89 -3.29 -2.40
C THR A 433 -20.86 -4.02 -3.35
N LEU A 434 -22.11 -4.20 -2.92
CA LEU A 434 -23.16 -4.81 -3.73
C LEU A 434 -23.75 -3.88 -4.81
N GLU A 435 -23.59 -2.56 -4.74
CA GLU A 435 -24.13 -1.63 -5.73
C GLU A 435 -23.49 -1.85 -7.12
N LEU A 436 -22.20 -2.19 -7.15
CA LEU A 436 -21.53 -2.59 -8.38
C LEU A 436 -22.17 -3.85 -9.01
N LEU A 437 -22.72 -4.78 -8.23
CA LEU A 437 -23.51 -5.90 -8.79
C LEU A 437 -24.91 -5.45 -9.25
N ARG A 438 -25.50 -4.41 -8.65
CA ARG A 438 -26.80 -3.84 -9.05
C ARG A 438 -26.71 -2.98 -10.32
N CYS A 439 -25.52 -2.50 -10.69
CA CYS A 439 -25.32 -1.80 -11.96
C CYS A 439 -25.56 -2.72 -13.19
N LEU A 440 -25.47 -4.05 -13.02
CA LEU A 440 -25.68 -5.04 -14.08
C LEU A 440 -27.16 -5.13 -14.47
N LYS A 441 -27.51 -4.56 -15.62
CA LYS A 441 -28.89 -4.36 -16.11
C LYS A 441 -29.22 -5.17 -17.37
N ASP A 442 -28.24 -5.56 -18.19
CA ASP A 442 -28.47 -6.31 -19.43
C ASP A 442 -28.00 -7.79 -19.34
N PRO A 443 -28.93 -8.77 -19.23
CA PRO A 443 -28.60 -10.19 -19.23
C PRO A 443 -28.01 -10.73 -20.55
N GLN A 444 -28.01 -9.96 -21.64
CA GLN A 444 -27.38 -10.37 -22.90
C GLN A 444 -25.89 -10.07 -22.92
N GLN A 445 -25.48 -8.85 -22.55
CA GLN A 445 -24.07 -8.42 -22.57
C GLN A 445 -23.35 -8.61 -21.23
N GLN A 446 -24.02 -8.38 -20.10
CA GLN A 446 -23.37 -8.34 -18.78
C GLN A 446 -23.42 -9.68 -18.04
N ARG A 447 -22.48 -9.91 -17.11
CA ARG A 447 -22.34 -11.15 -16.33
C ARG A 447 -21.78 -10.87 -14.91
N ALA A 448 -21.98 -11.82 -14.00
CA ALA A 448 -21.41 -11.76 -12.64
C ALA A 448 -20.56 -12.98 -12.29
N VAL A 449 -19.47 -12.78 -11.55
CA VAL A 449 -18.66 -13.83 -10.92
C VAL A 449 -18.74 -13.63 -9.41
N ILE A 450 -19.19 -14.65 -8.66
CA ILE A 450 -19.50 -14.49 -7.23
C ILE A 450 -18.91 -15.65 -6.42
N ASN A 451 -18.19 -15.31 -5.35
CA ASN A 451 -17.73 -16.28 -4.36
C ASN A 451 -18.91 -16.94 -3.62
N ALA A 452 -19.01 -18.26 -3.69
CA ALA A 452 -20.06 -19.07 -3.11
C ALA A 452 -19.78 -19.52 -1.65
N ASP A 453 -18.59 -19.18 -1.13
CA ASP A 453 -18.20 -19.40 0.27
C ASP A 453 -18.35 -18.13 1.15
N ASP A 454 -18.60 -16.96 0.55
CA ASP A 454 -18.80 -15.70 1.28
C ASP A 454 -20.14 -15.67 2.05
N GLU A 455 -20.15 -15.05 3.24
CA GLU A 455 -21.33 -15.03 4.12
C GLU A 455 -22.53 -14.24 3.53
N HIS A 456 -22.26 -13.27 2.65
CA HIS A 456 -23.25 -12.46 1.95
C HIS A 456 -23.52 -12.95 0.52
N PHE A 457 -23.06 -14.15 0.12
CA PHE A 457 -23.35 -14.77 -1.19
C PHE A 457 -24.82 -14.66 -1.62
N ALA A 458 -25.77 -14.86 -0.68
CA ALA A 458 -27.20 -14.76 -0.98
C ALA A 458 -27.66 -13.32 -1.33
N ALA A 459 -27.03 -12.30 -0.75
CA ALA A 459 -27.28 -10.90 -1.06
C ALA A 459 -26.60 -10.50 -2.38
N ALA A 460 -25.35 -10.92 -2.61
CA ALA A 460 -24.66 -10.74 -3.89
C ALA A 460 -25.41 -11.39 -5.06
N ALA A 461 -25.89 -12.62 -4.87
CA ALA A 461 -26.70 -13.34 -5.84
C ALA A 461 -28.10 -12.70 -6.08
N ALA A 462 -28.59 -11.88 -5.15
CA ALA A 462 -29.81 -11.08 -5.34
C ALA A 462 -29.52 -9.74 -6.03
N ALA A 463 -28.39 -9.09 -5.71
CA ALA A 463 -27.93 -7.84 -6.31
C ALA A 463 -27.69 -7.97 -7.82
N ALA A 464 -27.03 -9.06 -8.25
CA ALA A 464 -26.84 -9.41 -9.67
C ALA A 464 -28.16 -9.72 -10.44
N GLY A 465 -29.30 -9.81 -9.75
CA GLY A 465 -30.63 -9.91 -10.35
C GLY A 465 -30.80 -11.09 -11.32
N ALA A 466 -31.13 -10.76 -12.58
CA ALA A 466 -31.41 -11.71 -13.65
C ALA A 466 -30.21 -11.98 -14.59
N VAL A 467 -29.08 -11.33 -14.34
CA VAL A 467 -27.87 -11.44 -15.15
C VAL A 467 -27.21 -12.82 -14.95
N PRO A 468 -26.73 -13.50 -16.01
CA PRO A 468 -26.09 -14.80 -15.86
C PRO A 468 -24.84 -14.71 -14.98
N ARG A 469 -24.68 -15.68 -14.07
CA ARG A 469 -23.55 -15.75 -13.14
C ARG A 469 -22.79 -17.07 -13.21
N ILE A 470 -21.50 -17.01 -12.93
CA ILE A 470 -20.69 -18.16 -12.54
C ILE A 470 -20.33 -18.02 -11.06
N THR A 471 -20.43 -19.11 -10.33
CA THR A 471 -20.06 -19.17 -8.90
C THR A 471 -18.72 -19.88 -8.72
N TYR A 472 -17.92 -19.43 -7.76
CA TYR A 472 -16.64 -20.08 -7.44
C TYR A 472 -16.46 -20.32 -5.94
N GLY A 473 -15.63 -21.30 -5.55
CA GLY A 473 -15.37 -21.57 -4.14
C GLY A 473 -14.47 -22.78 -3.87
N ILE A 474 -14.03 -22.91 -2.62
CA ILE A 474 -13.22 -24.04 -2.13
C ILE A 474 -14.09 -25.02 -1.32
N ASN A 475 -15.00 -24.49 -0.48
CA ASN A 475 -15.76 -25.28 0.48
C ASN A 475 -17.16 -25.66 -0.03
N ASN A 476 -17.77 -24.83 -0.87
CA ASN A 476 -19.10 -25.06 -1.42
C ASN A 476 -19.04 -26.03 -2.63
N PRO A 477 -19.53 -27.28 -2.49
CA PRO A 477 -19.47 -28.26 -3.57
C PRO A 477 -20.46 -27.99 -4.71
N ALA A 478 -21.33 -26.99 -4.55
CA ALA A 478 -22.27 -26.55 -5.58
C ALA A 478 -21.76 -25.34 -6.40
N ALA A 479 -20.55 -24.83 -6.10
CA ALA A 479 -19.90 -23.83 -6.92
C ALA A 479 -19.56 -24.40 -8.31
N ASP A 480 -19.75 -23.58 -9.36
CA ASP A 480 -19.51 -23.96 -10.75
C ASP A 480 -18.01 -24.17 -11.03
N VAL A 481 -17.17 -23.29 -10.46
CA VAL A 481 -15.70 -23.35 -10.52
C VAL A 481 -15.15 -23.61 -9.12
N ARG A 482 -14.52 -24.76 -8.90
CA ARG A 482 -14.07 -25.16 -7.55
C ARG A 482 -12.78 -25.95 -7.55
N ALA A 483 -12.00 -25.80 -6.47
CA ALA A 483 -10.84 -26.64 -6.23
C ALA A 483 -11.27 -28.09 -5.88
N GLU A 484 -10.66 -29.09 -6.51
CA GLU A 484 -10.78 -30.51 -6.14
C GLU A 484 -9.60 -30.99 -5.29
N SER A 485 -8.41 -30.48 -5.56
CA SER A 485 -7.23 -30.65 -4.71
C SER A 485 -6.40 -29.38 -4.69
N ILE A 486 -5.83 -29.09 -3.53
CA ILE A 486 -4.92 -27.98 -3.29
C ILE A 486 -3.67 -28.56 -2.63
N SER A 487 -2.50 -28.31 -3.22
CA SER A 487 -1.20 -28.54 -2.59
C SER A 487 -0.53 -27.18 -2.41
N LEU A 488 -0.29 -26.81 -1.16
CA LEU A 488 0.42 -25.57 -0.82
C LEU A 488 1.84 -25.91 -0.43
N THR A 489 2.81 -25.15 -0.95
CA THR A 489 4.19 -25.14 -0.50
C THR A 489 4.65 -23.69 -0.37
N LEU A 490 5.81 -23.49 0.27
CA LEU A 490 6.44 -22.17 0.42
C LEU A 490 6.89 -21.50 -0.90
N TRP A 491 6.89 -22.23 -2.00
CA TRP A 491 7.39 -21.77 -3.30
C TRP A 491 6.33 -21.81 -4.41
N GLN A 492 5.42 -22.79 -4.34
CA GLN A 492 4.41 -23.04 -5.36
C GLN A 492 3.10 -23.56 -4.75
N THR A 493 2.00 -23.16 -5.37
CA THR A 493 0.64 -23.62 -5.11
C THR A 493 0.14 -24.39 -6.34
N THR A 494 -0.18 -25.67 -6.17
CA THR A 494 -0.77 -26.52 -7.22
C THR A 494 -2.26 -26.74 -6.94
N ILE A 495 -3.11 -26.44 -7.92
CA ILE A 495 -4.56 -26.51 -7.81
C ILE A 495 -5.12 -27.35 -8.96
N ILE A 496 -5.91 -28.36 -8.66
CA ILE A 496 -6.78 -29.00 -9.66
C ILE A 496 -8.15 -28.38 -9.55
N VAL A 497 -8.58 -27.68 -10.60
CA VAL A 497 -9.83 -26.95 -10.69
C VAL A 497 -10.84 -27.74 -11.53
N ALA A 498 -12.04 -27.95 -10.98
CA ALA A 498 -13.21 -28.37 -11.74
C ALA A 498 -13.98 -27.15 -12.22
N THR A 499 -14.38 -27.15 -13.50
CA THR A 499 -15.19 -26.11 -14.15
C THR A 499 -16.36 -26.77 -14.90
N PRO A 500 -17.37 -26.00 -15.37
CA PRO A 500 -18.46 -26.53 -16.18
C PRO A 500 -18.02 -27.13 -17.53
N ILE A 501 -16.87 -26.69 -18.06
CA ILE A 501 -16.35 -27.07 -19.39
C ILE A 501 -15.23 -28.13 -19.35
N GLY A 502 -14.72 -28.46 -18.15
CA GLY A 502 -13.67 -29.46 -17.99
C GLY A 502 -12.91 -29.32 -16.68
N ARG A 503 -11.73 -29.95 -16.60
CA ARG A 503 -10.78 -29.81 -15.49
C ARG A 503 -9.51 -29.16 -15.99
N LEU A 504 -8.93 -28.34 -15.13
CA LEU A 504 -7.67 -27.64 -15.34
C LEU A 504 -6.75 -27.91 -14.16
N GLU A 505 -5.46 -28.08 -14.42
CA GLU A 505 -4.41 -28.04 -13.39
C GLU A 505 -3.71 -26.68 -13.53
N ILE A 506 -3.41 -26.04 -12.41
CA ILE A 506 -2.75 -24.73 -12.33
C ILE A 506 -1.59 -24.84 -11.34
N ILE A 507 -0.42 -24.36 -11.73
CA ILE A 507 0.78 -24.27 -10.89
C ILE A 507 1.20 -22.79 -10.85
N THR A 508 0.96 -22.12 -9.73
CA THR A 508 1.29 -20.70 -9.53
C THR A 508 2.29 -20.52 -8.39
N ASN A 509 3.11 -19.46 -8.45
CA ASN A 509 4.01 -19.08 -7.37
C ASN A 509 3.28 -18.31 -6.24
N LEU A 510 2.01 -17.93 -6.44
CA LEU A 510 1.21 -17.26 -5.42
C LEU A 510 0.95 -18.19 -4.23
N VAL A 511 1.58 -17.91 -3.10
CA VAL A 511 1.52 -18.74 -1.89
C VAL A 511 0.19 -18.53 -1.16
N GLY A 512 -0.39 -19.61 -0.63
CA GLY A 512 -1.45 -19.54 0.39
C GLY A 512 -2.88 -19.81 -0.09
N ARG A 513 -3.73 -20.26 0.85
CA ARG A 513 -5.13 -20.63 0.58
C ARG A 513 -6.00 -19.48 0.08
N HIS A 514 -5.74 -18.25 0.51
CA HIS A 514 -6.48 -17.08 0.04
C HIS A 514 -6.25 -16.84 -1.46
N ASN A 515 -5.03 -17.07 -1.96
CA ASN A 515 -4.73 -16.96 -3.39
C ASN A 515 -5.38 -18.06 -4.24
N VAL A 516 -5.76 -19.20 -3.65
CA VAL A 516 -6.61 -20.19 -4.35
C VAL A 516 -7.99 -19.60 -4.69
N TYR A 517 -8.60 -18.81 -3.81
CA TYR A 517 -9.85 -18.11 -4.16
C TYR A 517 -9.63 -17.10 -5.30
N ASN A 518 -8.51 -16.37 -5.28
CA ASN A 518 -8.18 -15.39 -6.32
C ASN A 518 -8.01 -16.07 -7.69
N VAL A 519 -7.30 -17.20 -7.73
CA VAL A 519 -7.17 -18.05 -8.93
C VAL A 519 -8.52 -18.58 -9.40
N LEU A 520 -9.38 -19.08 -8.50
CA LEU A 520 -10.71 -19.59 -8.87
C LEU A 520 -11.62 -18.48 -9.43
N ALA A 521 -11.49 -17.23 -8.96
CA ALA A 521 -12.20 -16.08 -9.50
C ALA A 521 -11.75 -15.77 -10.95
N ALA A 522 -10.44 -15.74 -11.21
CA ALA A 522 -9.89 -15.53 -12.55
C ALA A 522 -10.27 -16.67 -13.52
N VAL A 523 -10.24 -17.93 -13.08
CA VAL A 523 -10.75 -19.07 -13.86
C VAL A 523 -12.24 -18.90 -14.18
N ALA A 524 -13.05 -18.43 -13.22
CA ALA A 524 -14.47 -18.19 -13.45
C ALA A 524 -14.73 -17.09 -14.49
N VAL A 525 -13.91 -16.02 -14.52
CA VAL A 525 -13.94 -14.99 -15.57
C VAL A 525 -13.58 -15.59 -16.94
N GLY A 526 -12.48 -16.34 -17.04
CA GLY A 526 -12.06 -16.97 -18.30
C GLY A 526 -13.09 -17.96 -18.86
N VAL A 527 -13.69 -18.78 -18.00
CA VAL A 527 -14.77 -19.72 -18.38
C VAL A 527 -16.02 -18.97 -18.86
N LEU A 528 -16.35 -17.85 -18.21
CA LEU A 528 -17.50 -17.00 -18.54
C LEU A 528 -17.31 -16.26 -19.89
N LEU A 529 -16.07 -15.90 -20.22
CA LEU A 529 -15.66 -15.40 -21.54
C LEU A 529 -15.60 -16.51 -22.62
N ASN A 530 -15.79 -17.78 -22.24
CA ASN A 530 -15.69 -18.97 -23.10
C ASN A 530 -14.28 -19.22 -23.65
N LEU A 531 -13.24 -18.78 -22.94
CA LEU A 531 -11.85 -19.03 -23.31
C LEU A 531 -11.49 -20.52 -23.16
N PRO A 532 -10.60 -21.06 -24.01
CA PRO A 532 -10.05 -22.40 -23.83
C PRO A 532 -9.36 -22.56 -22.47
N LEU A 533 -9.61 -23.67 -21.77
CA LEU A 533 -8.98 -23.94 -20.46
C LEU A 533 -7.45 -23.86 -20.48
N ALA A 534 -6.81 -24.14 -21.63
CA ALA A 534 -5.36 -24.03 -21.78
C ALA A 534 -4.87 -22.57 -21.76
N GLU A 535 -5.62 -21.63 -22.34
CA GLU A 535 -5.30 -20.19 -22.33
C GLU A 535 -5.56 -19.60 -20.93
N ILE A 536 -6.65 -20.02 -20.27
CA ILE A 536 -6.94 -19.65 -18.88
C ILE A 536 -5.82 -20.12 -17.94
N GLY A 537 -5.35 -21.36 -18.11
CA GLY A 537 -4.21 -21.89 -17.36
C GLY A 537 -2.95 -21.08 -17.61
N ALA A 538 -2.54 -20.96 -18.88
CA ALA A 538 -1.32 -20.25 -19.26
C ALA A 538 -1.30 -18.79 -18.77
N GLY A 539 -2.43 -18.07 -18.86
CA GLY A 539 -2.52 -16.66 -18.42
C GLY A 539 -2.42 -16.50 -16.90
N ILE A 540 -2.91 -17.47 -16.12
CA ILE A 540 -2.73 -17.50 -14.66
C ILE A 540 -1.31 -17.88 -14.28
N GLU A 541 -0.69 -18.81 -15.00
CA GLU A 541 0.69 -19.27 -14.76
C GLU A 541 1.75 -18.25 -15.22
N ALA A 542 1.41 -17.40 -16.19
CA ALA A 542 2.24 -16.26 -16.63
C ALA A 542 2.40 -15.18 -15.55
N VAL A 543 1.41 -15.01 -14.66
CA VAL A 543 1.47 -14.08 -13.53
C VAL A 543 2.31 -14.69 -12.41
N GLN A 544 3.63 -14.64 -12.57
CA GLN A 544 4.61 -15.22 -11.63
C GLN A 544 4.74 -14.41 -10.34
N VAL A 545 4.60 -13.09 -10.41
CA VAL A 545 4.74 -12.14 -9.30
C VAL A 545 3.64 -11.09 -9.41
N ILE A 546 3.08 -10.69 -8.28
CA ILE A 546 2.21 -9.52 -8.16
C ILE A 546 2.86 -8.60 -7.12
N PRO A 547 3.27 -7.38 -7.48
CA PRO A 547 4.08 -6.51 -6.63
C PRO A 547 3.56 -6.40 -5.20
N GLY A 548 4.36 -6.88 -4.23
CA GLY A 548 4.02 -6.82 -2.81
C GLY A 548 2.71 -7.51 -2.39
N ARG A 549 2.32 -8.59 -3.08
CA ARG A 549 1.18 -9.47 -2.73
C ARG A 549 1.69 -10.91 -2.62
N CYS A 550 2.15 -11.29 -1.44
CA CYS A 550 2.90 -12.53 -1.17
C CYS A 550 4.05 -12.77 -2.18
N GLU A 551 4.76 -11.69 -2.55
CA GLU A 551 5.88 -11.72 -3.50
C GLU A 551 7.07 -12.48 -2.89
N VAL A 552 7.42 -13.63 -3.45
CA VAL A 552 8.58 -14.42 -3.02
C VAL A 552 9.85 -13.82 -3.63
N VAL A 553 10.60 -13.07 -2.82
CA VAL A 553 11.88 -12.49 -3.22
C VAL A 553 12.96 -13.57 -3.16
N ASN A 554 13.57 -13.83 -4.31
CA ASN A 554 14.67 -14.77 -4.47
C ASN A 554 15.99 -14.03 -4.79
N ASN A 555 17.09 -14.76 -4.95
CA ASN A 555 18.43 -14.21 -5.25
C ASN A 555 18.79 -14.26 -6.74
N VAL A 556 17.84 -14.59 -7.60
CA VAL A 556 17.96 -14.48 -9.06
C VAL A 556 17.54 -13.06 -9.41
N LEU A 557 18.40 -12.34 -10.12
CA LEU A 557 18.07 -11.01 -10.59
C LEU A 557 17.04 -11.13 -11.72
N ASP A 558 15.80 -10.71 -11.47
CA ASP A 558 14.77 -10.48 -12.50
C ASP A 558 15.10 -9.23 -13.36
N LEU A 559 16.37 -9.03 -13.69
CA LEU A 559 16.79 -8.06 -14.70
C LEU A 559 16.64 -8.73 -16.07
N PRO A 560 15.99 -8.08 -17.05
CA PRO A 560 16.11 -8.48 -18.45
C PRO A 560 17.55 -8.20 -18.90
N LEU A 561 18.43 -9.18 -18.70
CA LEU A 561 19.81 -9.13 -19.18
C LEU A 561 19.81 -9.44 -20.68
N GLU A 562 19.45 -8.45 -21.49
CA GLU A 562 19.60 -8.52 -22.93
C GLU A 562 21.10 -8.50 -23.30
N GLY A 563 21.54 -9.45 -24.13
CA GLY A 563 22.90 -9.56 -24.63
C GLY A 563 23.70 -10.76 -24.10
N GLU A 564 24.87 -11.00 -24.71
CA GLU A 564 25.70 -12.19 -24.48
C GLU A 564 26.19 -12.30 -23.02
N GLU A 565 26.40 -11.18 -22.32
CA GLU A 565 26.75 -11.15 -20.90
C GLU A 565 25.62 -11.69 -19.98
N GLY A 566 24.36 -11.51 -20.40
CA GLY A 566 23.18 -12.06 -19.71
C GLY A 566 23.09 -13.58 -19.81
N GLU A 567 23.39 -14.13 -20.99
CA GLU A 567 23.44 -15.58 -21.21
C GLU A 567 24.60 -16.24 -20.47
N GLU A 568 25.76 -15.57 -20.35
CA GLU A 568 26.88 -16.05 -19.53
C GLU A 568 26.54 -16.01 -18.02
N LEU A 569 25.86 -14.96 -17.54
CA LEU A 569 25.38 -14.90 -16.16
C LEU A 569 24.33 -15.97 -15.85
N GLN A 570 23.38 -16.25 -16.74
CA GLN A 570 22.45 -17.38 -16.60
C GLN A 570 23.18 -18.74 -16.57
N GLN A 571 24.22 -18.91 -17.37
CA GLN A 571 25.03 -20.14 -17.36
C GLN A 571 25.88 -20.27 -16.09
N GLN A 572 26.32 -19.17 -15.47
CA GLN A 572 26.97 -19.20 -14.16
C GLN A 572 25.98 -19.43 -13.01
N GLN A 573 24.74 -18.91 -13.11
CA GLN A 573 23.65 -19.16 -12.16
C GLN A 573 23.13 -20.60 -12.21
N GLN A 574 23.44 -21.37 -13.25
CA GLN A 574 23.20 -22.82 -13.30
C GLN A 574 24.17 -23.64 -12.40
N GLN A 575 25.05 -23.00 -11.61
CA GLN A 575 25.77 -23.69 -10.53
C GLN A 575 24.80 -24.03 -9.37
N PRO A 576 24.49 -25.32 -9.11
CA PRO A 576 23.36 -25.72 -8.26
C PRO A 576 23.68 -25.71 -6.76
N ASN A 577 24.55 -24.80 -6.31
CA ASN A 577 25.26 -24.90 -5.02
C ASN A 577 25.09 -23.70 -4.08
N LEU A 578 23.95 -23.01 -4.13
CA LEU A 578 23.46 -22.30 -2.95
C LEU A 578 22.08 -22.81 -2.50
N PRO A 579 22.02 -23.69 -1.47
CA PRO A 579 20.77 -24.10 -0.85
C PRO A 579 20.22 -22.94 -0.02
N ARG A 580 19.40 -22.08 -0.65
CA ARG A 580 18.59 -21.07 0.03
C ARG A 580 17.24 -21.70 0.39
N ASP A 581 17.29 -22.58 1.39
CA ASP A 581 16.16 -23.41 1.82
C ASP A 581 15.09 -22.64 2.63
N PHE A 582 14.99 -21.31 2.46
CA PHE A 582 13.94 -20.47 3.04
C PHE A 582 13.56 -19.33 2.06
N PRO A 583 12.26 -19.01 1.87
CA PRO A 583 11.84 -17.84 1.12
C PRO A 583 11.88 -16.56 1.98
N VAL A 584 12.06 -15.44 1.29
CA VAL A 584 11.68 -14.11 1.81
C VAL A 584 10.41 -13.70 1.07
N VAL A 585 9.39 -13.26 1.80
CA VAL A 585 8.06 -12.93 1.27
C VAL A 585 7.74 -11.47 1.60
N VAL A 586 7.38 -10.68 0.59
CA VAL A 586 6.94 -9.28 0.76
C VAL A 586 5.43 -9.19 0.57
N ASP A 587 4.72 -8.60 1.53
CA ASP A 587 3.26 -8.44 1.48
C ASP A 587 2.79 -7.09 2.03
N ALA A 588 1.75 -6.53 1.41
CA ALA A 588 1.11 -5.28 1.83
C ALA A 588 0.14 -5.43 3.03
N ALA A 589 0.18 -6.53 3.79
CA ALA A 589 -0.66 -6.75 4.96
C ALA A 589 -0.43 -5.68 6.06
N ASP A 590 -1.37 -4.75 6.12
CA ASP A 590 -1.37 -3.50 6.91
C ASP A 590 -2.51 -3.44 7.95
N THR A 591 -3.34 -4.48 8.03
CA THR A 591 -4.42 -4.63 9.04
C THR A 591 -4.25 -5.94 9.81
N PRO A 592 -4.82 -6.06 11.04
CA PRO A 592 -4.75 -7.29 11.83
C PRO A 592 -5.26 -8.52 11.07
N GLN A 593 -6.31 -8.36 10.26
CA GLN A 593 -6.92 -9.43 9.46
C GLN A 593 -6.03 -9.86 8.30
N ARG A 594 -5.48 -8.91 7.53
CA ARG A 594 -4.55 -9.23 6.43
C ARG A 594 -3.27 -9.87 6.96
N LEU A 595 -2.73 -9.34 8.07
CA LEU A 595 -1.54 -9.88 8.73
C LEU A 595 -1.78 -11.30 9.27
N ALA A 596 -2.95 -11.57 9.86
CA ALA A 596 -3.33 -12.92 10.26
C ALA A 596 -3.42 -13.86 9.05
N ALA A 597 -4.07 -13.43 7.96
CA ALA A 597 -4.28 -14.24 6.77
C ALA A 597 -2.98 -14.63 6.05
N VAL A 598 -1.98 -13.74 5.96
CA VAL A 598 -0.66 -14.08 5.39
C VAL A 598 0.13 -15.00 6.32
N LEU A 599 0.14 -14.74 7.64
CA LEU A 599 0.85 -15.59 8.60
C LEU A 599 0.27 -17.02 8.68
N ASP A 600 -1.06 -17.13 8.69
CA ASP A 600 -1.76 -18.42 8.68
C ASP A 600 -1.53 -19.15 7.33
N ALA A 601 -1.48 -18.43 6.21
CA ALA A 601 -1.15 -18.98 4.90
C ALA A 601 0.30 -19.52 4.79
N LEU A 602 1.29 -18.79 5.30
CA LEU A 602 2.69 -19.24 5.35
C LEU A 602 2.83 -20.49 6.23
N ARG A 603 2.07 -20.57 7.34
CA ARG A 603 2.04 -21.76 8.19
C ARG A 603 1.41 -22.96 7.50
N GLU A 604 0.28 -22.77 6.79
CA GLU A 604 -0.33 -23.82 5.96
C GLU A 604 0.57 -24.30 4.82
N ALA A 605 1.39 -23.40 4.26
CA ALA A 605 2.35 -23.69 3.20
C ALA A 605 3.62 -24.44 3.69
N GLY A 606 3.77 -24.65 5.00
CA GLY A 606 4.81 -25.51 5.58
C GLY A 606 5.95 -24.79 6.30
N ALA A 607 5.83 -23.51 6.64
CA ALA A 607 6.86 -22.79 7.41
C ALA A 607 7.15 -23.45 8.77
N GLU A 608 8.40 -23.87 9.00
CA GLU A 608 8.82 -24.37 10.32
C GLU A 608 8.86 -23.23 11.35
N ARG A 609 9.46 -22.10 10.97
CA ARG A 609 9.48 -20.86 11.76
C ARG A 609 9.17 -19.65 10.89
N ILE A 610 8.42 -18.70 11.44
CA ILE A 610 8.10 -17.44 10.75
C ILE A 610 8.79 -16.26 11.46
N PHE A 611 9.60 -15.52 10.72
CA PHE A 611 10.23 -14.26 11.10
C PHE A 611 9.45 -13.11 10.48
N THR A 612 8.77 -12.31 11.29
CA THR A 612 7.92 -11.21 10.79
C THR A 612 8.58 -9.87 11.06
N VAL A 613 8.92 -9.14 10.00
CA VAL A 613 9.37 -7.74 10.05
C VAL A 613 8.21 -6.87 9.62
N PHE A 614 7.73 -5.99 10.50
CA PHE A 614 6.63 -5.08 10.15
C PHE A 614 6.64 -3.81 10.99
N GLY A 615 5.92 -2.81 10.47
CA GLY A 615 5.61 -1.55 11.13
C GLY A 615 4.18 -1.12 10.79
N CYS A 616 3.74 -0.02 11.37
CA CYS A 616 2.47 0.63 11.02
C CYS A 616 2.74 2.04 10.48
N ASP A 617 1.81 2.56 9.69
CA ASP A 617 1.90 3.93 9.18
C ASP A 617 1.31 4.93 10.19
N GLY A 618 1.93 6.10 10.27
CA GLY A 618 1.43 7.23 11.05
C GLY A 618 0.16 7.83 10.44
N VAL A 619 -0.66 8.41 11.30
CA VAL A 619 -1.92 9.13 11.05
C VAL A 619 -3.07 8.26 10.52
N THR A 620 -2.81 7.31 9.60
CA THR A 620 -3.85 6.44 9.02
C THR A 620 -4.15 5.18 9.84
N THR A 621 -3.21 4.70 10.66
CA THR A 621 -3.41 3.50 11.49
C THR A 621 -3.66 3.88 12.94
N THR A 622 -4.84 3.56 13.49
CA THR A 622 -5.19 3.90 14.89
C THR A 622 -4.43 3.03 15.91
N GLY A 623 -4.20 3.56 17.12
CA GLY A 623 -3.52 2.83 18.21
C GLY A 623 -4.18 1.48 18.57
N GLU A 624 -5.52 1.37 18.50
CA GLU A 624 -6.20 0.08 18.68
C GLU A 624 -5.85 -0.91 17.56
N MET A 625 -5.76 -0.45 16.31
CA MET A 625 -5.38 -1.28 15.18
C MET A 625 -3.92 -1.73 15.27
N ARG A 626 -3.00 -0.82 15.64
CA ARG A 626 -1.58 -1.10 15.92
C ARG A 626 -1.44 -2.18 16.99
N ALA A 627 -2.10 -2.03 18.13
CA ALA A 627 -2.09 -3.04 19.21
C ALA A 627 -2.61 -4.40 18.72
N ARG A 628 -3.71 -4.43 17.97
CA ARG A 628 -4.24 -5.68 17.40
C ARG A 628 -3.29 -6.33 16.37
N MET A 629 -2.53 -5.56 15.61
CA MET A 629 -1.45 -6.11 14.75
C MET A 629 -0.31 -6.68 15.59
N GLY A 630 0.09 -6.00 16.66
CA GLY A 630 1.07 -6.49 17.63
C GLY A 630 0.67 -7.82 18.27
N GLU A 631 -0.59 -7.96 18.67
CA GLU A 631 -1.18 -9.21 19.18
C GLU A 631 -1.10 -10.33 18.13
N VAL A 632 -1.59 -10.07 16.90
CA VAL A 632 -1.60 -11.04 15.79
C VAL A 632 -0.18 -11.52 15.45
N ALA A 633 0.76 -10.59 15.31
CA ALA A 633 2.16 -10.91 15.04
C ALA A 633 2.78 -11.73 16.18
N HIS A 634 2.49 -11.39 17.44
CA HIS A 634 2.96 -12.15 18.59
C HIS A 634 2.41 -13.58 18.63
N GLN A 635 1.13 -13.78 18.30
CA GLN A 635 0.48 -15.10 18.36
C GLN A 635 0.90 -16.06 17.25
N ARG A 636 1.24 -15.55 16.05
CA ARG A 636 1.46 -16.38 14.85
C ARG A 636 2.91 -16.50 14.39
N SER A 637 3.78 -15.56 14.80
CA SER A 637 5.20 -15.52 14.40
C SER A 637 6.10 -16.10 15.48
N ASP A 638 7.14 -16.83 15.08
CA ASP A 638 8.16 -17.33 16.02
C ASP A 638 9.08 -16.20 16.46
N PHE A 639 9.45 -15.33 15.53
CA PHE A 639 10.25 -14.12 15.74
C PHE A 639 9.50 -12.92 15.18
N VAL A 640 9.53 -11.79 15.89
CA VAL A 640 9.02 -10.51 15.39
C VAL A 640 10.12 -9.46 15.55
N ILE A 641 10.34 -8.67 14.50
CA ILE A 641 11.13 -7.44 14.53
C ILE A 641 10.17 -6.30 14.21
N LEU A 642 9.86 -5.49 15.21
CA LEU A 642 9.10 -4.25 15.01
C LEU A 642 10.04 -3.18 14.45
N THR A 643 9.55 -2.46 13.46
CA THR A 643 10.29 -1.43 12.76
C THR A 643 9.35 -0.36 12.24
N ASN A 644 9.89 0.71 11.64
CA ASN A 644 9.08 1.78 11.07
C ASN A 644 8.50 1.36 9.71
N SER A 645 7.40 2.02 9.33
CA SER A 645 6.87 2.00 7.96
C SER A 645 6.96 3.42 7.40
N SER A 646 5.85 4.16 7.27
CA SER A 646 5.84 5.60 7.01
C SER A 646 5.33 6.35 8.25
N PRO A 647 6.20 6.89 9.13
CA PRO A 647 5.78 7.58 10.37
C PRO A 647 4.99 8.88 10.12
N ARG A 648 5.19 9.54 8.97
CA ARG A 648 4.59 10.84 8.64
C ARG A 648 4.80 11.86 9.77
N LEU A 649 3.74 12.30 10.43
CA LEU A 649 3.72 13.34 11.47
C LEU A 649 3.86 12.82 12.91
N GLU A 650 3.94 11.49 13.13
CA GLU A 650 4.04 10.89 14.46
C GLU A 650 5.49 10.52 14.83
N ASP A 651 5.84 10.52 16.13
CA ASP A 651 7.13 9.95 16.58
C ASP A 651 7.11 8.43 16.34
N PRO A 652 8.10 7.87 15.63
CA PRO A 652 8.28 6.43 15.49
C PRO A 652 8.12 5.61 16.79
N ALA A 653 8.55 6.13 17.94
CA ALA A 653 8.44 5.43 19.21
C ALA A 653 7.01 5.33 19.74
N ASP A 654 6.15 6.32 19.47
CA ASP A 654 4.73 6.26 19.86
C ASP A 654 4.00 5.18 19.04
N ILE A 655 4.29 5.10 17.73
CA ILE A 655 3.79 4.05 16.83
C ILE A 655 4.23 2.66 17.33
N ILE A 656 5.52 2.49 17.67
CA ILE A 656 6.04 1.22 18.20
C ILE A 656 5.40 0.89 19.55
N GLN A 657 5.22 1.87 20.45
CA GLN A 657 4.60 1.67 21.74
C GLN A 657 3.15 1.20 21.62
N ASP A 658 2.37 1.75 20.68
CA ASP A 658 1.01 1.29 20.37
C ASP A 658 0.99 -0.17 19.89
N ILE A 659 1.94 -0.58 19.02
CA ILE A 659 2.04 -1.98 18.56
C ILE A 659 2.39 -2.90 19.74
N VAL A 660 3.38 -2.49 20.54
CA VAL A 660 3.87 -3.21 21.73
C VAL A 660 2.76 -3.37 22.78
N ALA A 661 1.82 -2.42 22.90
CA ALA A 661 0.67 -2.52 23.80
C ALA A 661 -0.27 -3.71 23.49
N GLY A 662 -0.15 -4.32 22.32
CA GLY A 662 -0.83 -5.58 21.96
C GLY A 662 -0.21 -6.85 22.52
N TRP A 663 0.95 -6.78 23.19
CA TRP A 663 1.64 -7.96 23.72
C TRP A 663 1.18 -8.34 25.14
N PRO A 664 1.35 -9.61 25.56
CA PRO A 664 0.89 -10.07 26.87
C PRO A 664 1.56 -9.33 28.04
N ASN A 665 0.77 -8.98 29.06
CA ASN A 665 1.23 -8.24 30.25
C ASN A 665 2.42 -8.89 30.96
N GLU A 666 2.53 -10.22 30.93
CA GLU A 666 3.63 -10.98 31.53
C GLU A 666 5.00 -10.60 30.96
N MET A 667 5.06 -10.10 29.71
CA MET A 667 6.29 -9.58 29.11
C MET A 667 6.78 -8.30 29.78
N PHE A 668 5.87 -7.49 30.32
CA PHE A 668 6.17 -6.19 30.95
C PHE A 668 6.33 -6.34 32.46
N GLU A 669 5.48 -7.12 33.11
CA GLU A 669 5.51 -7.32 34.57
C GLU A 669 6.87 -7.87 35.04
N GLN A 670 7.51 -8.73 34.25
CA GLN A 670 8.86 -9.26 34.55
C GLN A 670 9.95 -8.15 34.58
N TYR A 671 9.72 -7.02 33.92
CA TYR A 671 10.67 -5.91 33.78
C TYR A 671 10.16 -4.58 34.37
N ALA A 672 9.01 -4.58 35.06
CA ALA A 672 8.41 -3.39 35.66
C ALA A 672 9.25 -2.72 36.78
N ALA A 673 10.35 -3.34 37.20
CA ALA A 673 11.32 -2.78 38.13
C ALA A 673 12.38 -1.90 37.45
N TYR A 674 12.49 -1.91 36.12
CA TYR A 674 13.42 -1.08 35.36
C TYR A 674 12.78 0.27 34.98
N VAL A 675 13.61 1.31 34.90
CA VAL A 675 13.19 2.69 34.56
C VAL A 675 12.97 2.87 33.05
N TYR A 676 13.56 2.00 32.23
CA TYR A 676 13.53 2.06 30.77
C TYR A 676 12.69 0.91 30.20
N ASN A 677 12.00 1.18 29.09
CA ASN A 677 11.24 0.16 28.37
C ASN A 677 12.22 -0.86 27.75
N VAL A 678 11.91 -2.16 27.85
CA VAL A 678 12.69 -3.24 27.22
C VAL A 678 12.31 -3.47 25.76
N PHE A 679 11.18 -2.91 25.31
CA PHE A 679 10.71 -2.96 23.93
C PHE A 679 10.75 -1.56 23.31
N GLN A 680 11.97 -1.06 23.15
CA GLN A 680 12.34 0.16 22.45
C GLN A 680 13.58 -0.13 21.60
N ASP A 681 13.93 0.76 20.66
CA ASP A 681 15.16 0.61 19.89
C ASP A 681 16.43 0.70 20.76
N GLN A 682 17.44 -0.10 20.44
CA GLN A 682 18.72 -0.14 21.14
C GLN A 682 19.44 1.22 21.14
N THR A 683 19.30 2.04 20.09
CA THR A 683 19.92 3.37 19.97
C THR A 683 19.29 4.40 20.92
N ARG A 684 18.03 4.19 21.35
CA ARG A 684 17.37 5.00 22.38
C ARG A 684 17.70 4.54 23.81
N ALA A 685 18.37 3.39 23.99
CA ALA A 685 18.79 2.88 25.29
C ALA A 685 20.21 3.36 25.68
N PRO A 686 20.47 3.70 26.95
CA PRO A 686 21.83 3.95 27.41
C PRO A 686 22.65 2.65 27.43
N LEU A 687 23.92 2.72 27.05
CA LEU A 687 24.82 1.54 26.89
C LEU A 687 24.86 0.57 28.10
N TRP A 688 24.64 1.06 29.32
CA TRP A 688 24.60 0.21 30.52
C TRP A 688 23.30 -0.62 30.64
N PHE A 689 22.21 -0.17 30.01
CA PHE A 689 20.91 -0.86 29.98
C PHE A 689 20.80 -1.82 28.78
N GLU A 690 21.55 -1.58 27.71
CA GLU A 690 21.59 -2.37 26.48
C GLU A 690 21.63 -3.90 26.71
N PRO A 691 22.44 -4.46 27.64
CA PRO A 691 22.45 -5.91 27.90
C PRO A 691 21.14 -6.45 28.48
N PHE A 692 20.39 -5.64 29.23
CA PHE A 692 19.09 -6.01 29.80
C PHE A 692 18.00 -5.99 28.72
N LEU A 693 18.03 -4.97 27.85
CA LEU A 693 17.16 -4.86 26.67
C LEU A 693 17.37 -6.05 25.73
N HIS A 694 18.62 -6.35 25.34
CA HIS A 694 18.95 -7.51 24.50
C HIS A 694 18.49 -8.83 25.13
N SER A 695 18.73 -9.02 26.43
CA SER A 695 18.31 -10.21 27.16
C SER A 695 16.78 -10.39 27.18
N ALA A 696 16.03 -9.30 27.38
CA ALA A 696 14.57 -9.30 27.34
C ALA A 696 14.00 -9.60 25.95
N GLN A 697 14.50 -8.90 24.92
CA GLN A 697 14.05 -9.08 23.54
C GLN A 697 14.39 -10.48 23.01
N ARG A 698 15.61 -10.99 23.29
CA ARG A 698 16.03 -12.36 22.96
C ARG A 698 15.16 -13.41 23.64
N ARG A 699 14.84 -13.23 24.93
CA ARG A 699 14.01 -14.16 25.71
C ARG A 699 12.64 -14.38 25.08
N TRP A 700 12.02 -13.31 24.58
CA TRP A 700 10.69 -13.35 23.97
C TRP A 700 10.71 -13.52 22.45
N LYS A 701 11.88 -13.40 21.80
CA LYS A 701 12.04 -13.31 20.33
C LYS A 701 11.22 -12.16 19.75
N ARG A 702 11.18 -11.03 20.47
CA ARG A 702 10.43 -9.83 20.12
C ARG A 702 11.40 -8.66 20.18
N HIS A 703 11.86 -8.24 19.01
CA HIS A 703 12.88 -7.22 18.85
C HIS A 703 12.28 -5.90 18.34
N VAL A 704 12.94 -4.80 18.66
CA VAL A 704 12.62 -3.47 18.11
C VAL A 704 13.87 -2.93 17.42
N MET A 705 13.72 -2.60 16.14
CA MET A 705 14.72 -2.00 15.27
C MET A 705 14.01 -0.94 14.42
N GLU A 706 14.00 0.31 14.87
CA GLU A 706 13.34 1.43 14.19
C GLU A 706 13.80 1.57 12.73
N ASP A 707 15.09 1.30 12.51
CA ASP A 707 15.71 1.18 11.21
C ASP A 707 15.23 -0.07 10.45
N ARG A 708 14.43 0.14 9.40
CA ARG A 708 13.86 -0.94 8.57
C ARG A 708 14.91 -1.68 7.73
N PHE A 709 15.96 -0.99 7.28
CA PHE A 709 17.08 -1.60 6.57
C PHE A 709 17.80 -2.62 7.48
N GLN A 710 18.09 -2.23 8.73
CA GLN A 710 18.66 -3.12 9.73
C GLN A 710 17.70 -4.26 10.09
N ALA A 711 16.41 -3.98 10.25
CA ALA A 711 15.40 -4.99 10.58
C ALA A 711 15.30 -6.11 9.52
N ILE A 712 15.27 -5.74 8.22
CA ILE A 712 15.24 -6.70 7.10
C ILE A 712 16.51 -7.56 7.10
N ARG A 713 17.70 -6.94 7.21
CA ARG A 713 18.99 -7.65 7.24
C ARG A 713 19.12 -8.56 8.45
N ALA A 714 18.65 -8.14 9.61
CA ALA A 714 18.66 -8.94 10.84
C ALA A 714 17.79 -10.19 10.67
N ALA A 715 16.58 -10.08 10.12
CA ALA A 715 15.74 -11.25 9.85
C ALA A 715 16.39 -12.22 8.85
N ILE A 716 16.83 -11.71 7.69
CA ILE A 716 17.41 -12.53 6.61
C ILE A 716 18.74 -13.18 7.03
N GLY A 717 19.59 -12.49 7.79
CA GLY A 717 20.84 -13.03 8.33
C GLY A 717 20.68 -14.15 9.37
N THR A 718 19.48 -14.26 9.96
CA THR A 718 19.14 -15.18 11.06
C THR A 718 18.38 -16.41 10.60
N ALA A 719 17.60 -16.26 9.53
CA ALA A 719 16.84 -17.34 8.95
C ALA A 719 17.73 -18.51 8.49
N ALA A 720 17.18 -19.70 8.57
CA ALA A 720 17.82 -20.97 8.28
C ALA A 720 16.88 -21.85 7.44
N PRO A 721 17.36 -22.97 6.87
CA PRO A 721 16.52 -23.92 6.15
C PRO A 721 15.21 -24.26 6.87
N GLY A 722 14.09 -24.21 6.15
CA GLY A 722 12.73 -24.45 6.66
C GLY A 722 12.02 -23.23 7.25
N ASP A 723 12.72 -22.12 7.47
CA ASP A 723 12.13 -20.86 7.95
C ASP A 723 11.40 -20.11 6.82
N VAL A 724 10.70 -19.03 7.18
CA VAL A 724 10.23 -17.98 6.27
C VAL A 724 10.52 -16.61 6.89
N VAL A 725 10.99 -15.66 6.08
CA VAL A 725 11.01 -14.24 6.44
C VAL A 725 9.85 -13.53 5.75
N LEU A 726 8.94 -12.93 6.52
CA LEU A 726 7.85 -12.10 6.03
C LEU A 726 8.18 -10.62 6.29
N LEU A 727 8.20 -9.81 5.23
CA LEU A 727 8.28 -8.36 5.27
C LEU A 727 6.86 -7.82 5.00
N ALA A 728 6.22 -7.26 6.02
CA ALA A 728 4.81 -6.88 5.97
C ALA A 728 4.58 -5.36 6.12
N GLY A 729 3.41 -4.92 5.63
CA GLY A 729 2.85 -3.57 5.80
C GLY A 729 3.12 -2.61 4.64
N ARG A 730 4.21 -2.81 3.86
CA ARG A 730 4.58 -1.90 2.75
C ARG A 730 4.24 -2.45 1.37
N GLY A 731 4.49 -3.73 1.12
CA GLY A 731 4.19 -4.36 -0.16
C GLY A 731 5.00 -3.79 -1.32
N HIS A 732 4.31 -3.20 -2.31
CA HIS A 732 4.93 -2.65 -3.51
C HIS A 732 5.50 -1.23 -3.31
N ARG A 733 5.23 -0.60 -2.16
CA ARG A 733 5.61 0.80 -1.90
C ARG A 733 7.13 0.94 -1.84
N ASP A 734 7.63 1.83 -2.68
CA ASP A 734 9.03 2.11 -2.98
C ASP A 734 9.60 3.34 -2.24
N HIS A 735 8.81 3.94 -1.34
CA HIS A 735 9.16 5.16 -0.60
C HIS A 735 8.65 5.18 0.87
N VAL A 736 9.39 5.85 1.75
CA VAL A 736 9.01 6.11 3.15
C VAL A 736 8.64 7.59 3.31
N GLU A 737 7.51 7.85 3.97
CA GLU A 737 7.05 9.20 4.29
C GLU A 737 7.41 9.58 5.73
N HIS A 738 8.08 10.71 5.90
CA HIS A 738 8.54 11.22 7.20
C HIS A 738 8.45 12.74 7.24
N PHE A 739 8.32 13.31 8.43
CA PHE A 739 8.30 14.77 8.63
C PHE A 739 9.71 15.34 8.68
N ASP A 740 10.01 16.31 7.81
CA ASP A 740 11.34 16.94 7.64
C ASP A 740 11.43 18.35 8.24
N GLY A 741 10.43 18.75 9.05
CA GLY A 741 10.44 20.02 9.77
C GLY A 741 10.09 21.24 8.93
N GLU A 742 10.94 21.58 7.95
CA GLU A 742 10.79 22.79 7.11
C GLU A 742 9.87 22.54 5.90
N ASP A 743 10.04 21.41 5.20
CA ASP A 743 9.30 21.08 3.96
C ASP A 743 8.04 20.21 4.17
N GLY A 744 7.65 19.96 5.44
CA GLY A 744 6.48 19.15 5.75
C GLY A 744 6.76 17.64 5.67
N ILE A 745 6.01 16.89 4.86
CA ILE A 745 6.15 15.44 4.71
C ILE A 745 6.94 15.12 3.44
N THR A 746 8.12 14.52 3.61
CA THR A 746 9.04 14.18 2.51
C THR A 746 9.00 12.69 2.19
N ARG A 747 9.01 12.36 0.88
CA ARG A 747 9.11 10.99 0.35
C ARG A 747 10.56 10.61 0.09
N GLY A 748 11.11 9.72 0.91
CA GLY A 748 12.44 9.17 0.74
C GLY A 748 12.42 7.78 0.09
N TRP A 749 13.30 7.50 -0.89
CA TRP A 749 13.37 6.18 -1.52
C TRP A 749 13.70 5.03 -0.55
N PHE A 750 12.85 4.00 -0.51
CA PHE A 750 13.07 2.75 0.22
C PHE A 750 12.09 1.63 -0.21
N ASP A 751 12.61 0.50 -0.70
CA ASP A 751 11.82 -0.64 -1.18
C ASP A 751 12.22 -1.95 -0.47
N ASP A 752 11.26 -2.59 0.21
CA ASP A 752 11.44 -3.85 0.93
C ASP A 752 11.97 -4.99 0.03
N ARG A 753 11.56 -5.01 -1.25
CA ARG A 753 11.93 -6.05 -2.23
C ARG A 753 13.37 -5.88 -2.69
N VAL A 754 13.79 -4.64 -2.93
CA VAL A 754 15.16 -4.28 -3.32
C VAL A 754 16.11 -4.56 -2.17
N GLU A 755 15.77 -4.14 -0.95
CA GLU A 755 16.56 -4.42 0.24
C GLU A 755 16.62 -5.92 0.56
N ALA A 756 15.52 -6.66 0.39
CA ALA A 756 15.52 -8.12 0.52
C ALA A 756 16.46 -8.81 -0.48
N ARG A 757 16.42 -8.44 -1.77
CA ARG A 757 17.38 -8.96 -2.78
C ARG A 757 18.82 -8.62 -2.39
N ASN A 758 19.08 -7.40 -1.91
CA ASN A 758 20.42 -6.94 -1.51
C ASN A 758 20.94 -7.63 -0.22
N ALA A 759 20.06 -7.89 0.74
CA ALA A 759 20.37 -8.66 1.94
C ALA A 759 20.61 -10.14 1.62
N LEU A 760 19.83 -10.71 0.71
CA LEU A 760 20.02 -12.06 0.19
C LEU A 760 21.38 -12.20 -0.51
N SER A 761 21.74 -11.31 -1.45
CA SER A 761 23.01 -11.46 -2.20
C SER A 761 24.24 -11.46 -1.29
N LYS A 762 24.16 -10.74 -0.17
CA LYS A 762 25.22 -10.64 0.85
C LYS A 762 25.31 -11.83 1.80
N LEU A 763 24.35 -12.77 1.81
CA LEU A 763 24.39 -13.95 2.71
C LEU A 763 25.61 -14.84 2.51
N GLU A 764 26.14 -14.97 1.29
CA GLU A 764 27.30 -15.80 0.97
C GLU A 764 28.56 -15.32 1.71
N TYR A 765 28.82 -14.03 1.65
CA TYR A 765 29.89 -13.39 2.42
C TYR A 765 29.70 -13.62 3.92
N LEU A 766 28.47 -13.52 4.42
CA LEU A 766 28.15 -13.80 5.83
C LEU A 766 28.32 -15.28 6.22
N TYR A 767 28.15 -16.23 5.30
CA TYR A 767 28.40 -17.66 5.56
C TYR A 767 29.90 -18.01 5.45
N ALA A 768 30.66 -17.26 4.65
CA ALA A 768 32.11 -17.42 4.52
C ALA A 768 32.91 -16.91 5.74
N LEU A 769 32.29 -16.13 6.64
CA LEU A 769 32.91 -15.65 7.88
C LEU A 769 33.12 -16.79 8.89
N VAL A 770 34.31 -17.40 8.83
CA VAL A 770 34.73 -18.58 9.61
C VAL A 770 34.52 -18.45 11.14
N ASN A 771 34.50 -17.23 11.68
CA ASN A 771 34.38 -16.95 13.12
C ASN A 771 33.10 -16.19 13.50
N LEU A 772 32.11 -16.02 12.60
CA LEU A 772 30.85 -15.35 12.95
C LEU A 772 29.89 -16.33 13.63
N ASP A 773 29.93 -16.40 14.95
CA ASP A 773 28.96 -17.18 15.73
C ASP A 773 27.58 -16.50 15.69
N ARG A 774 26.68 -17.04 14.86
CA ARG A 774 25.31 -16.55 14.73
C ARG A 774 24.40 -16.94 15.90
N SER A 775 24.84 -17.83 16.79
CA SER A 775 24.10 -18.13 18.03
C SER A 775 24.24 -17.02 19.08
N GLU A 776 25.36 -16.28 19.06
CA GLU A 776 25.61 -15.17 19.99
C GLU A 776 25.00 -13.83 19.55
N LEU A 777 24.56 -13.70 18.29
CA LEU A 777 23.81 -12.52 17.81
C LEU A 777 22.60 -12.23 18.73
N PRO A 778 22.16 -10.97 18.94
CA PRO A 778 21.08 -10.62 19.86
C PRO A 778 19.79 -11.45 19.66
N TRP A 779 19.56 -11.90 18.42
CA TRP A 779 18.42 -12.68 17.91
C TRP A 779 18.74 -14.17 17.61
N GLY A 780 19.89 -14.69 18.05
CA GLY A 780 20.36 -16.07 17.83
C GLY A 780 19.52 -17.17 18.50
N LYS A 781 19.79 -18.44 18.14
CA LYS A 781 19.00 -19.61 18.61
C LYS A 781 19.10 -19.80 20.14
N PRO A 782 17.97 -20.02 20.85
CA PRO A 782 17.98 -20.28 22.29
C PRO A 782 18.71 -21.56 22.70
N ASP A 783 18.73 -22.60 21.86
CA ASP A 783 19.22 -23.93 22.23
C ASP A 783 20.76 -24.03 22.34
N ASP A 784 21.48 -23.09 21.74
CA ASP A 784 22.95 -22.97 21.83
C ASP A 784 23.40 -21.99 22.94
N ALA A 785 22.49 -21.16 23.44
CA ALA A 785 22.75 -20.29 24.57
C ALA A 785 22.87 -21.14 25.85
N LYS A 786 24.12 -21.51 26.19
CA LYS A 786 24.47 -21.87 27.58
C LYS A 786 23.85 -20.82 28.48
N THR A 787 22.99 -21.24 29.40
CA THR A 787 22.44 -20.35 30.42
C THR A 787 23.60 -19.77 31.22
N VAL A 788 24.03 -18.55 30.89
CA VAL A 788 24.98 -17.79 31.70
C VAL A 788 24.17 -17.31 32.90
N VAL A 789 24.00 -18.22 33.86
CA VAL A 789 23.57 -17.88 35.21
C VAL A 789 24.72 -17.07 35.80
N VAL A 790 24.62 -15.75 35.69
CA VAL A 790 25.47 -14.86 36.48
C VAL A 790 24.94 -14.92 37.91
N GLU A 791 25.39 -15.92 38.65
CA GLU A 791 25.26 -15.92 40.11
C GLU A 791 26.13 -14.76 40.64
N PHE A 792 25.49 -13.70 41.09
CA PHE A 792 26.13 -12.67 41.91
C PHE A 792 26.09 -13.12 43.37
N ASP A 793 27.28 -13.20 43.98
CA ASP A 793 27.52 -13.40 45.43
C ASP A 793 27.81 -12.04 46.09
#